data_AF-A0A243W8D0-F1
#
_entry.id   AF-A0A243W8D0-F1
#
_cell.length_a   1.000
_cell.length_b   1.000
_cell.length_c   1.000
_cell.angle_alpha   90.00
_cell.angle_beta   90.00
_cell.angle_gamma   90.00
#
_symmetry.space_group_name_H-M   'P 1'
#
loop_
_entity.id
_entity.type
_entity.pdbx_description
1 polymer ?
#
loop_
_entity_poly.entity_id
_entity_poly.type
_entity_poly.pdbx_seq_one_letter_code
_entity_poly.pdbx_strand_id
1 'polypeptide(L)'
;MKIYEKAALITAARVAKKPIAFLVGSPISNENGVGVPGVGDILDCVREEITESASSELPKFEAEIAGKQGSDAYQAAMTWVQGYLLQDAVNSIIARAVLKARNPKSSKDFSEDGVPEDWNIPSGVHQLAWLVCQNRDQFPGPVMTTNFDPLLSLAVTANGGNPVLRVILADGNLTYNVKQAGQVEIIHLHGYWRGTDTMHTPGQLTAPRPRLKESLKSILHKHTLIVVAYGGWDDIFAQALSEAVQDSATDINVLWCFRGDNLEVEKYNNPALFQRISPLLISGRFNAYGNINCHTIFEEISAALPKKINEENRNDTGIEKSPLLGWQLLTSAFLNNLPALSSEETIRYFDGAIPSLRHAISKDIPRREKVSELSALFNEAVSVKDAASLQLIRAAGGEGKTTILLQTAVDAVMSGKWKVVWRNSPLEGLPLADVEKLDKTFQWLIVADDADNIVEQIANAVKRLHNIGSTNVHFLLASRDADWRSAKGDRKSWEQWLIKRSDCFLRSISSDDAKIVVKAWGKFGPVGLRSLASTGKLPERALKLLNAVWDADRDNAAWGSPGDGSFFGGLLEVRFGQGGLRAHVLEFLKRLQAISISESSNASTLLDALLYISACHGVGLHGLDSRILADLVGVPRDWIHSRVVRLLGAEAGATDSGGYIFTRHSKVAAAIIVEAERSFGVDFSEVWMRLVKQTAEASQDPYFDSKSYIPILNAGPKLQNMLPSELSEERRKIIAIAAARAAVTAEPNKVRAITSLGKTYRNAQEFQLAVSLFRDNYRKISSAEDCKLIRGYVSEWTISESESGKELRHVLASAWLAGLSLSDIFNPISITPDDILIICSSFGIIFNRLEKYTGEMCYGFAVRAAAFIGRLAKDDPRGNDYFDRYDRFADQLNVPYLDSVDEAIDWIQKALYQVKLNLQEQFLIDIADGKQISFENLKAVSG
;
A
#
# COMPACT_ATOMS: atom_id res chain seq x y z
N MET A 1 -31.59 -29.22 -14.77
CA MET A 1 -30.25 -28.99 -14.15
C MET A 1 -29.36 -30.16 -14.54
N LYS A 2 -28.11 -29.88 -14.92
CA LYS A 2 -27.12 -30.90 -15.30
C LYS A 2 -26.00 -30.85 -14.24
N ILE A 3 -25.51 -32.01 -13.80
CA ILE A 3 -24.23 -32.08 -13.11
C ILE A 3 -23.15 -32.07 -14.19
N TYR A 4 -22.28 -31.08 -14.14
CA TYR A 4 -21.18 -30.96 -15.07
C TYR A 4 -20.03 -31.89 -14.66
N GLU A 5 -19.28 -32.34 -15.66
CA GLU A 5 -18.12 -33.18 -15.42
C GLU A 5 -16.96 -32.39 -14.83
N LYS A 6 -16.03 -33.09 -14.19
CA LYS A 6 -14.82 -32.52 -13.58
C LYS A 6 -14.05 -31.55 -14.49
N ALA A 7 -13.92 -31.85 -15.78
CA ALA A 7 -13.22 -30.98 -16.73
C ALA A 7 -13.86 -29.58 -16.85
N ALA A 8 -15.18 -29.48 -16.66
CA ALA A 8 -15.88 -28.20 -16.65
C ALA A 8 -15.58 -27.40 -15.38
N LEU A 9 -15.41 -28.05 -14.21
CA LEU A 9 -15.01 -27.38 -12.97
C LEU A 9 -13.64 -26.74 -13.13
N ILE A 10 -12.68 -27.51 -13.65
CA ILE A 10 -11.31 -27.05 -13.91
C ILE A 10 -11.33 -25.84 -14.85
N THR A 11 -12.11 -25.92 -15.93
CA THR A 11 -12.28 -24.80 -16.86
C THR A 11 -12.88 -23.58 -16.17
N ALA A 12 -13.94 -23.76 -15.39
CA ALA A 12 -14.62 -22.68 -14.67
C ALA A 12 -13.71 -22.00 -13.64
N ALA A 13 -12.92 -22.76 -12.89
CA ALA A 13 -11.93 -22.22 -11.95
C ALA A 13 -10.86 -21.39 -12.68
N ARG A 14 -10.41 -21.86 -13.85
CA ARG A 14 -9.38 -21.18 -14.65
C ARG A 14 -9.86 -19.87 -15.27
N VAL A 15 -11.09 -19.81 -15.76
CA VAL A 15 -11.64 -18.63 -16.45
C VAL A 15 -12.42 -17.71 -15.52
N ALA A 16 -12.45 -18.03 -14.22
CA ALA A 16 -13.12 -17.22 -13.20
C ALA A 16 -12.59 -15.78 -13.23
N LYS A 17 -13.51 -14.83 -13.43
CA LYS A 17 -13.18 -13.41 -13.54
C LYS A 17 -12.97 -12.73 -12.19
N LYS A 18 -13.60 -13.28 -11.15
CA LYS A 18 -13.45 -12.93 -9.73
C LYS A 18 -12.39 -13.81 -9.07
N PRO A 19 -11.70 -13.35 -8.01
CA PRO A 19 -10.75 -14.18 -7.28
C PRO A 19 -11.47 -15.36 -6.66
N ILE A 20 -10.77 -16.46 -6.47
CA ILE A 20 -11.37 -17.67 -5.94
C ILE A 20 -11.23 -17.71 -4.42
N ALA A 21 -12.38 -17.90 -3.76
CA ALA A 21 -12.47 -18.31 -2.37
C ALA A 21 -12.86 -19.79 -2.30
N PHE A 22 -12.53 -20.45 -1.20
CA PHE A 22 -12.83 -21.86 -0.98
C PHE A 22 -13.71 -22.04 0.25
N LEU A 23 -14.63 -22.99 0.19
CA LEU A 23 -15.27 -23.59 1.36
C LEU A 23 -15.00 -25.10 1.32
N VAL A 24 -14.32 -25.60 2.35
CA VAL A 24 -14.00 -27.02 2.49
C VAL A 24 -14.58 -27.62 3.77
N GLY A 25 -15.10 -28.84 3.69
CA GLY A 25 -15.66 -29.56 4.84
C GLY A 25 -14.84 -30.79 5.25
N SER A 26 -15.40 -31.58 6.17
CA SER A 26 -14.65 -32.60 6.94
C SER A 26 -14.01 -33.75 6.14
N PRO A 27 -14.56 -34.22 5.01
CA PRO A 27 -13.91 -35.25 4.20
C PRO A 27 -12.50 -34.88 3.72
N ILE A 28 -12.15 -33.58 3.60
CA ILE A 28 -10.80 -33.20 3.19
C ILE A 28 -9.74 -33.55 4.26
N SER A 29 -10.13 -33.64 5.53
CA SER A 29 -9.24 -33.88 6.68
C SER A 29 -8.93 -35.36 6.93
N ASN A 30 -9.50 -36.29 6.14
CA ASN A 30 -9.25 -37.73 6.24
C ASN A 30 -8.99 -38.34 4.85
N GLU A 31 -7.84 -38.97 4.67
CA GLU A 31 -7.51 -39.69 3.44
C GLU A 31 -7.12 -41.13 3.77
N ASN A 32 -7.89 -42.09 3.25
CA ASN A 32 -7.65 -43.53 3.44
C ASN A 32 -7.51 -43.96 4.92
N GLY A 33 -8.27 -43.34 5.82
CA GLY A 33 -8.22 -43.63 7.25
C GLY A 33 -7.09 -42.94 8.01
N VAL A 34 -6.32 -42.06 7.34
CA VAL A 34 -5.26 -41.25 7.93
C VAL A 34 -5.70 -39.78 7.97
N GLY A 35 -5.62 -39.17 9.16
CA GLY A 35 -6.06 -37.78 9.40
C GLY A 35 -7.08 -37.70 10.53
N VAL A 36 -7.95 -36.69 10.49
CA VAL A 36 -9.02 -36.52 11.49
C VAL A 36 -10.11 -37.56 11.22
N PRO A 37 -10.57 -38.32 12.22
CA PRO A 37 -11.54 -39.39 12.03
C PRO A 37 -12.88 -38.90 11.49
N GLY A 38 -13.60 -39.81 10.82
CA GLY A 38 -14.96 -39.57 10.38
C GLY A 38 -15.98 -39.67 11.52
N VAL A 39 -17.27 -39.51 11.19
CA VAL A 39 -18.36 -39.57 12.17
C VAL A 39 -18.34 -40.87 12.98
N GLY A 40 -18.08 -42.02 12.33
CA GLY A 40 -18.05 -43.33 12.99
C GLY A 40 -17.08 -43.37 14.18
N ASP A 41 -15.81 -43.02 13.96
CA ASP A 41 -14.81 -43.09 15.04
C ASP A 41 -14.98 -41.96 16.07
N ILE A 42 -15.66 -40.85 15.71
CA ILE A 42 -16.04 -39.84 16.70
C ILE A 42 -17.12 -40.39 17.64
N LEU A 43 -18.09 -41.16 17.13
CA LEU A 43 -19.07 -41.84 17.98
C LEU A 43 -18.39 -42.82 18.95
N ASP A 44 -17.30 -43.45 18.52
CA ASP A 44 -16.50 -44.29 19.43
C ASP A 44 -15.79 -43.45 20.50
N CYS A 45 -15.23 -42.29 20.15
CA CYS A 45 -14.70 -41.36 21.15
C CYS A 45 -15.78 -40.85 22.13
N VAL A 46 -17.02 -40.67 21.68
CA VAL A 46 -18.16 -40.35 22.54
C VAL A 46 -18.45 -41.50 23.50
N ARG A 47 -18.51 -42.75 23.00
CA ARG A 47 -18.72 -43.95 23.84
C ARG A 47 -17.62 -44.10 24.90
N GLU A 48 -16.37 -43.85 24.51
CA GLU A 48 -15.23 -43.84 25.42
C GLU A 48 -15.40 -42.76 26.51
N GLU A 49 -15.74 -41.52 26.13
CA GLU A 49 -15.96 -40.41 27.09
C GLU A 49 -17.07 -40.75 28.09
N ILE A 50 -18.17 -41.33 27.62
CA ILE A 50 -19.29 -41.74 28.46
C ILE A 50 -18.87 -42.90 29.37
N THR A 51 -18.11 -43.86 28.85
CA THR A 51 -17.62 -45.00 29.65
C THR A 51 -16.68 -44.54 30.77
N GLU A 52 -15.82 -43.56 30.51
CA GLU A 52 -14.88 -43.00 31.49
C GLU A 52 -15.57 -42.09 32.51
N SER A 53 -16.48 -41.22 32.07
CA SER A 53 -17.05 -40.16 32.90
C SER A 53 -18.40 -40.50 33.53
N ALA A 54 -19.21 -41.35 32.88
CA ALA A 54 -20.59 -41.67 33.28
C ALA A 54 -21.05 -43.04 32.76
N SER A 55 -20.32 -44.11 33.08
CA SER A 55 -20.55 -45.45 32.52
C SER A 55 -21.99 -45.99 32.64
N SER A 56 -22.73 -45.58 33.68
CA SER A 56 -24.13 -45.94 33.87
C SER A 56 -25.09 -45.37 32.81
N GLU A 57 -24.68 -44.32 32.10
CA GLU A 57 -25.51 -43.65 31.09
C GLU A 57 -25.31 -44.20 29.67
N LEU A 58 -24.29 -45.04 29.43
CA LEU A 58 -24.01 -45.62 28.11
C LEU A 58 -25.21 -46.35 27.47
N PRO A 59 -26.01 -47.17 28.20
CA PRO A 59 -27.20 -47.80 27.61
C PRO A 59 -28.26 -46.80 27.12
N LYS A 60 -28.40 -45.65 27.79
CA LYS A 60 -29.34 -44.60 27.39
C LYS A 60 -28.85 -43.85 26.15
N PHE A 61 -27.53 -43.61 26.08
CA PHE A 61 -26.91 -43.05 24.89
C PHE A 61 -27.10 -43.97 23.67
N GLU A 62 -26.85 -45.28 23.80
CA GLU A 62 -27.05 -46.25 22.70
C GLU A 62 -28.51 -46.28 22.21
N ALA A 63 -29.48 -46.17 23.14
CA ALA A 63 -30.88 -46.06 22.78
C ALA A 63 -31.20 -44.76 22.02
N GLU A 64 -30.58 -43.63 22.38
CA GLU A 64 -30.78 -42.33 21.72
C GLU A 64 -30.20 -42.29 20.30
N ILE A 65 -29.07 -42.96 20.05
CA ILE A 65 -28.43 -42.98 18.72
C ILE A 65 -28.96 -44.11 17.82
N ALA A 66 -29.75 -45.04 18.36
CA ALA A 66 -30.27 -46.18 17.62
C ALA A 66 -31.05 -45.75 16.36
N GLY A 67 -30.68 -46.33 15.21
CA GLY A 67 -31.32 -46.05 13.91
C GLY A 67 -30.91 -44.74 13.23
N LYS A 68 -30.11 -43.88 13.88
CA LYS A 68 -29.56 -42.66 13.28
C LYS A 68 -28.28 -42.99 12.49
N GLN A 69 -28.02 -42.24 11.41
CA GLN A 69 -26.85 -42.44 10.54
C GLN A 69 -26.24 -41.08 10.16
N GLY A 70 -24.95 -41.06 9.78
CA GLY A 70 -24.28 -39.88 9.25
C GLY A 70 -24.38 -38.64 10.16
N SER A 71 -24.77 -37.50 9.58
CA SER A 71 -24.93 -36.22 10.29
C SER A 71 -25.88 -36.29 11.47
N ASP A 72 -26.96 -37.07 11.35
CA ASP A 72 -28.02 -37.14 12.36
C ASP A 72 -27.53 -37.89 13.60
N ALA A 73 -26.74 -38.95 13.39
CA ALA A 73 -26.09 -39.66 14.48
C ALA A 73 -25.06 -38.77 15.20
N TYR A 74 -24.27 -38.01 14.43
CA TYR A 74 -23.28 -37.08 14.98
C TYR A 74 -23.92 -35.98 15.83
N GLN A 75 -24.92 -35.28 15.29
CA GLN A 75 -25.59 -34.18 15.99
C GLN A 75 -26.35 -34.67 17.22
N ALA A 76 -27.02 -35.83 17.13
CA ALA A 76 -27.66 -36.45 18.29
C ALA A 76 -26.65 -36.79 19.38
N ALA A 77 -25.49 -37.36 19.01
CA ALA A 77 -24.47 -37.71 19.97
C ALA A 77 -23.86 -36.49 20.66
N MET A 78 -23.51 -35.44 19.90
CA MET A 78 -22.98 -34.21 20.49
C MET A 78 -24.01 -33.45 21.33
N THR A 79 -25.29 -33.47 20.94
CA THR A 79 -26.38 -32.90 21.75
C THR A 79 -26.54 -33.66 23.07
N TRP A 80 -26.46 -34.99 23.02
CA TRP A 80 -26.53 -35.83 24.21
C TRP A 80 -25.36 -35.54 25.16
N VAL A 81 -24.12 -35.55 24.64
CA VAL A 81 -22.92 -35.24 25.44
C VAL A 81 -23.02 -33.84 26.04
N GLN A 82 -23.40 -32.83 25.25
CA GLN A 82 -23.55 -31.47 25.76
C GLN A 82 -24.59 -31.37 26.90
N GLY A 83 -25.71 -32.10 26.80
CA GLY A 83 -26.77 -32.08 27.81
C GLY A 83 -26.43 -32.86 29.07
N TYR A 84 -25.72 -33.98 28.95
CA TYR A 84 -25.44 -34.90 30.08
C TYR A 84 -24.05 -34.71 30.68
N LEU A 85 -23.04 -34.34 29.89
CA LEU A 85 -21.62 -34.23 30.25
C LEU A 85 -21.03 -32.82 30.05
N LEU A 86 -21.85 -31.85 29.64
CA LEU A 86 -21.48 -30.45 29.43
C LEU A 86 -20.53 -30.20 28.24
N GLN A 87 -20.26 -28.93 27.95
CA GLN A 87 -19.46 -28.48 26.80
C GLN A 87 -17.98 -28.92 26.86
N ASP A 88 -17.41 -29.05 28.06
CA ASP A 88 -16.01 -29.48 28.21
C ASP A 88 -15.78 -30.91 27.71
N ALA A 89 -16.74 -31.81 27.91
CA ALA A 89 -16.69 -33.17 27.38
C ALA A 89 -16.74 -33.18 25.83
N VAL A 90 -17.58 -32.31 25.24
CA VAL A 90 -17.63 -32.12 23.78
C VAL A 90 -16.26 -31.68 23.26
N ASN A 91 -15.67 -30.66 23.88
CA ASN A 91 -14.35 -30.14 23.48
C ASN A 91 -13.24 -31.21 23.65
N SER A 92 -13.30 -32.01 24.73
CA SER A 92 -12.39 -33.15 24.97
C SER A 92 -12.46 -34.19 23.84
N ILE A 93 -13.68 -34.60 23.45
CA ILE A 93 -13.90 -35.57 22.36
C ILE A 93 -13.32 -35.03 21.04
N ILE A 94 -13.57 -33.76 20.72
CA ILE A 94 -13.03 -33.15 19.49
C ILE A 94 -11.51 -33.05 19.55
N ALA A 95 -10.92 -32.67 20.68
CA ALA A 95 -9.48 -32.63 20.83
C ALA A 95 -8.84 -34.03 20.64
N ARG A 96 -9.45 -35.08 21.23
CA ARG A 96 -9.01 -36.47 21.03
C ARG A 96 -9.11 -36.90 19.57
N ALA A 97 -10.20 -36.56 18.89
CA ALA A 97 -10.39 -36.84 17.48
C ALA A 97 -9.32 -36.15 16.61
N VAL A 98 -9.09 -34.85 16.81
CA VAL A 98 -8.08 -34.08 16.05
C VAL A 98 -6.67 -34.63 16.30
N LEU A 99 -6.34 -35.02 17.53
CA LEU A 99 -5.04 -35.60 17.87
C LEU A 99 -4.77 -36.96 17.19
N LYS A 100 -5.79 -37.70 16.72
CA LYS A 100 -5.57 -38.91 15.90
C LYS A 100 -4.92 -38.59 14.55
N ALA A 101 -5.01 -37.34 14.07
CA ALA A 101 -4.30 -36.89 12.87
C ALA A 101 -2.79 -36.64 13.12
N ARG A 102 -2.35 -36.55 14.38
CA ARG A 102 -0.94 -36.32 14.73
C ARG A 102 -0.11 -37.58 14.46
N ASN A 103 1.13 -37.39 14.01
CA ASN A 103 2.08 -38.46 13.79
C ASN A 103 2.41 -39.15 15.14
N PRO A 104 2.24 -40.48 15.27
CA PRO A 104 2.53 -41.20 16.51
C PRO A 104 3.97 -41.06 17.01
N LYS A 105 4.91 -40.69 16.13
CA LYS A 105 6.33 -40.51 16.46
C LYS A 105 6.67 -39.11 16.98
N SER A 106 5.76 -38.16 16.87
CA SER A 106 5.99 -36.78 17.30
C SER A 106 5.80 -36.58 18.79
N SER A 107 6.42 -35.52 19.33
CA SER A 107 6.29 -35.17 20.74
C SER A 107 4.81 -34.96 21.13
N LYS A 108 4.45 -35.47 22.31
CA LYS A 108 3.16 -35.21 22.95
C LYS A 108 3.09 -33.80 23.57
N ASP A 109 4.25 -33.24 23.91
CA ASP A 109 4.36 -31.87 24.41
C ASP A 109 4.69 -30.92 23.25
N PHE A 110 3.77 -30.01 22.94
CA PHE A 110 3.91 -28.99 21.91
C PHE A 110 3.09 -27.73 22.23
N SER A 111 3.61 -26.56 21.86
CA SER A 111 2.92 -25.28 21.97
C SER A 111 2.02 -25.02 20.76
N GLU A 112 0.90 -24.33 20.97
CA GLU A 112 -0.08 -24.04 19.91
C GLU A 112 -0.52 -25.33 19.19
N ASP A 113 -0.28 -25.41 17.88
CA ASP A 113 -0.55 -26.58 17.03
C ASP A 113 0.71 -27.39 16.66
N GLY A 114 1.91 -26.97 17.09
CA GLY A 114 3.17 -27.61 16.70
C GLY A 114 3.64 -27.24 15.28
N VAL A 115 4.40 -28.12 14.63
CA VAL A 115 4.93 -27.92 13.27
C VAL A 115 4.28 -28.88 12.26
N PRO A 116 4.25 -28.56 10.95
CA PRO A 116 3.55 -29.39 9.97
C PRO A 116 3.99 -30.86 9.94
N GLU A 117 5.27 -31.13 10.22
CA GLU A 117 5.85 -32.48 10.25
C GLU A 117 5.26 -33.36 11.37
N ASP A 118 4.63 -32.74 12.38
CA ASP A 118 3.97 -33.44 13.45
C ASP A 118 2.60 -34.02 13.06
N TRP A 119 2.09 -33.68 11.87
CA TRP A 119 0.72 -34.00 11.48
C TRP A 119 0.69 -34.79 10.18
N ASN A 120 -0.21 -35.76 10.11
CA ASN A 120 -0.55 -36.41 8.85
C ASN A 120 -1.52 -35.52 8.08
N ILE A 121 -0.97 -34.65 7.22
CA ILE A 121 -1.75 -33.72 6.41
C ILE A 121 -2.17 -34.43 5.10
N PRO A 122 -3.48 -34.57 4.82
CA PRO A 122 -3.96 -35.20 3.58
C PRO A 122 -3.53 -34.45 2.32
N SER A 123 -3.42 -35.19 1.20
CA SER A 123 -2.98 -34.66 -0.10
C SER A 123 -3.84 -33.48 -0.56
N GLY A 124 -5.16 -33.57 -0.43
CA GLY A 124 -6.10 -32.49 -0.77
C GLY A 124 -5.84 -31.20 0.01
N VAL A 125 -5.51 -31.31 1.30
CA VAL A 125 -5.17 -30.16 2.16
C VAL A 125 -3.85 -29.54 1.72
N HIS A 126 -2.84 -30.36 1.45
CA HIS A 126 -1.55 -29.91 0.91
C HIS A 126 -1.71 -29.18 -0.42
N GLN A 127 -2.49 -29.72 -1.35
CA GLN A 127 -2.65 -29.18 -2.70
C GLN A 127 -3.50 -27.90 -2.70
N LEU A 128 -4.53 -27.83 -1.85
CA LEU A 128 -5.27 -26.58 -1.64
C LEU A 128 -4.36 -25.48 -1.08
N ALA A 129 -3.56 -25.81 -0.06
CA ALA A 129 -2.59 -24.88 0.52
C ALA A 129 -1.55 -24.42 -0.52
N TRP A 130 -1.04 -25.35 -1.34
CA TRP A 130 -0.14 -25.02 -2.44
C TRP A 130 -0.79 -24.05 -3.43
N LEU A 131 -2.05 -24.31 -3.83
CA LEU A 131 -2.78 -23.49 -4.80
C LEU A 131 -2.93 -22.04 -4.31
N VAL A 132 -3.31 -21.84 -3.04
CA VAL A 132 -3.47 -20.51 -2.44
C VAL A 132 -2.15 -19.82 -2.12
N CYS A 133 -1.06 -20.56 -1.92
CA CYS A 133 0.27 -20.00 -1.67
C CYS A 133 1.02 -19.63 -2.96
N GLN A 134 0.91 -20.44 -4.01
CA GLN A 134 1.72 -20.31 -5.24
C GLN A 134 0.99 -19.59 -6.37
N ASN A 135 -0.36 -19.56 -6.36
CA ASN A 135 -1.17 -18.93 -7.40
C ASN A 135 -2.04 -17.81 -6.85
N ARG A 136 -1.47 -17.00 -5.95
CA ARG A 136 -2.17 -15.92 -5.19
C ARG A 136 -2.89 -14.90 -6.08
N ASP A 137 -2.39 -14.65 -7.29
CA ASP A 137 -3.03 -13.74 -8.26
C ASP A 137 -4.48 -14.15 -8.59
N GLN A 138 -4.73 -15.46 -8.66
CA GLN A 138 -6.02 -16.04 -9.04
C GLN A 138 -6.76 -16.69 -7.85
N PHE A 139 -6.00 -17.24 -6.89
CA PHE A 139 -6.50 -17.96 -5.73
C PHE A 139 -6.05 -17.31 -4.41
N PRO A 140 -6.40 -16.04 -4.13
CA PRO A 140 -5.96 -15.33 -2.92
C PRO A 140 -6.66 -15.79 -1.63
N GLY A 141 -7.58 -16.76 -1.71
CA GLY A 141 -8.48 -17.11 -0.62
C GLY A 141 -9.56 -16.04 -0.39
N PRO A 142 -10.24 -16.02 0.76
CA PRO A 142 -10.00 -16.84 1.95
C PRO A 142 -10.31 -18.33 1.73
N VAL A 143 -9.75 -19.17 2.59
CA VAL A 143 -10.15 -20.58 2.72
C VAL A 143 -11.04 -20.69 3.96
N MET A 144 -12.34 -20.88 3.74
CA MET A 144 -13.31 -21.12 4.79
C MET A 144 -13.43 -22.62 5.05
N THR A 145 -13.61 -22.98 6.31
CA THR A 145 -13.80 -24.37 6.73
C THR A 145 -14.78 -24.48 7.88
N THR A 146 -15.50 -25.60 7.90
CA THR A 146 -16.31 -26.03 9.05
C THR A 146 -15.57 -27.00 9.96
N ASN A 147 -14.32 -27.34 9.62
CA ASN A 147 -13.50 -28.29 10.37
C ASN A 147 -12.86 -27.60 11.57
N PHE A 148 -12.56 -28.36 12.62
CA PHE A 148 -11.96 -27.83 13.86
C PHE A 148 -10.43 -27.94 13.87
N ASP A 149 -9.88 -28.76 12.98
CA ASP A 149 -8.47 -29.16 12.96
C ASP A 149 -7.51 -28.08 12.42
N PRO A 150 -6.22 -28.14 12.78
CA PRO A 150 -5.22 -27.17 12.34
C PRO A 150 -4.65 -27.45 10.94
N LEU A 151 -5.10 -28.49 10.23
CA LEU A 151 -4.36 -29.05 9.08
C LEU A 151 -4.22 -28.05 7.94
N LEU A 152 -5.22 -27.19 7.68
CA LEU A 152 -5.12 -26.14 6.66
C LEU A 152 -4.02 -25.11 7.00
N SER A 153 -3.97 -24.65 8.24
CA SER A 153 -2.96 -23.68 8.71
C SER A 153 -1.56 -24.27 8.65
N LEU A 154 -1.43 -25.54 9.06
CA LEU A 154 -0.17 -26.28 8.99
C LEU A 154 0.24 -26.54 7.53
N ALA A 155 -0.69 -26.88 6.64
CA ALA A 155 -0.41 -27.08 5.23
C ALA A 155 0.00 -25.78 4.53
N VAL A 156 -0.61 -24.64 4.89
CA VAL A 156 -0.18 -23.32 4.41
C VAL A 156 1.25 -23.04 4.86
N THR A 157 1.57 -23.26 6.14
CA THR A 157 2.94 -23.15 6.67
C THR A 157 3.91 -24.10 5.97
N ALA A 158 3.52 -25.34 5.69
CA ALA A 158 4.34 -26.32 4.98
C ALA A 158 4.63 -25.89 3.51
N ASN A 159 3.70 -25.14 2.92
CA ASN A 159 3.86 -24.49 1.62
C ASN A 159 4.46 -23.07 1.74
N GLY A 160 5.03 -22.74 2.89
CA GLY A 160 5.68 -21.48 3.27
C GLY A 160 4.76 -20.25 3.40
N GLY A 161 3.46 -20.40 3.19
CA GLY A 161 2.52 -19.30 3.41
C GLY A 161 2.46 -18.88 4.87
N ASN A 162 2.01 -17.65 5.13
CA ASN A 162 1.72 -17.18 6.48
C ASN A 162 0.21 -17.32 6.75
N PRO A 163 -0.25 -18.35 7.51
CA PRO A 163 -1.67 -18.51 7.79
C PRO A 163 -2.15 -17.45 8.78
N VAL A 164 -3.25 -16.79 8.45
CA VAL A 164 -4.00 -15.92 9.37
C VAL A 164 -5.25 -16.66 9.77
N LEU A 165 -5.22 -17.22 10.98
CA LEU A 165 -6.34 -17.98 11.54
C LEU A 165 -7.41 -17.03 12.08
N ARG A 166 -8.66 -17.23 11.64
CA ARG A 166 -9.82 -16.52 12.18
C ARG A 166 -10.88 -17.52 12.62
N VAL A 167 -11.10 -17.60 13.92
CA VAL A 167 -12.10 -18.49 14.54
C VAL A 167 -13.34 -17.69 14.89
N ILE A 168 -14.51 -18.14 14.43
CA ILE A 168 -15.78 -17.43 14.65
C ILE A 168 -16.60 -18.12 15.74
N LEU A 169 -16.68 -17.49 16.91
CA LEU A 169 -17.32 -18.07 18.11
C LEU A 169 -18.74 -17.56 18.37
N ALA A 170 -19.09 -16.40 17.81
CA ALA A 170 -20.38 -15.74 18.01
C ALA A 170 -20.74 -14.92 16.76
N ASP A 171 -21.59 -13.88 16.92
CA ASP A 171 -21.87 -12.92 15.85
C ASP A 171 -20.71 -11.93 15.63
N GLY A 172 -19.58 -12.47 15.19
CA GLY A 172 -18.38 -11.71 14.82
C GLY A 172 -18.49 -11.13 13.41
N ASN A 173 -17.85 -9.99 13.17
CA ASN A 173 -17.71 -9.40 11.84
C ASN A 173 -16.38 -9.84 11.21
N LEU A 174 -16.37 -10.22 9.93
CA LEU A 174 -15.11 -10.46 9.19
C LEU A 174 -14.48 -9.15 8.68
N THR A 175 -14.81 -8.01 9.30
CA THR A 175 -14.39 -6.67 8.87
C THR A 175 -12.89 -6.62 8.56
N TYR A 176 -12.61 -5.97 7.42
CA TYR A 176 -11.33 -5.71 6.78
C TYR A 176 -10.13 -5.76 7.73
N ASN A 177 -9.40 -6.88 7.68
CA ASN A 177 -7.98 -6.81 7.95
C ASN A 177 -7.29 -6.52 6.63
N VAL A 178 -6.45 -5.48 6.60
CA VAL A 178 -5.48 -5.28 5.52
C VAL A 178 -4.60 -6.52 5.51
N LYS A 179 -4.85 -7.45 4.58
CA LYS A 179 -3.97 -8.61 4.38
C LYS A 179 -2.58 -8.05 4.12
N GLN A 180 -1.63 -8.37 4.99
CA GLN A 180 -0.23 -8.14 4.65
C GLN A 180 0.13 -9.07 3.51
N ALA A 181 0.98 -8.59 2.59
CA ALA A 181 1.45 -9.41 1.49
C ALA A 181 2.03 -10.74 2.02
N GLY A 182 1.65 -11.86 1.39
CA GLY A 182 2.08 -13.19 1.82
C GLY A 182 1.13 -13.92 2.79
N GLN A 183 0.09 -13.26 3.32
CA GLN A 183 -0.89 -13.90 4.21
C GLN A 183 -1.97 -14.72 3.48
N VAL A 184 -2.33 -15.88 4.04
CA VAL A 184 -3.46 -16.72 3.59
C VAL A 184 -4.47 -16.78 4.73
N GLU A 185 -5.66 -16.23 4.53
CA GLU A 185 -6.70 -16.21 5.56
C GLU A 185 -7.45 -17.55 5.59
N ILE A 186 -7.50 -18.15 6.78
CA ILE A 186 -8.20 -19.40 7.07
C ILE A 186 -9.29 -19.12 8.10
N ILE A 187 -10.54 -19.34 7.72
CA ILE A 187 -11.71 -18.96 8.51
C ILE A 187 -12.43 -20.22 9.00
N HIS A 188 -12.41 -20.45 10.31
CA HIS A 188 -13.14 -21.55 10.96
C HIS A 188 -14.52 -21.06 11.43
N LEU A 189 -15.56 -21.54 10.75
CA LEU A 189 -16.93 -21.07 10.96
C LEU A 189 -17.61 -21.66 12.21
N HIS A 190 -17.18 -22.84 12.64
CA HIS A 190 -17.82 -23.63 13.71
C HIS A 190 -16.98 -23.72 15.00
N GLY A 191 -15.88 -22.98 15.09
CA GLY A 191 -14.95 -23.03 16.22
C GLY A 191 -13.63 -23.73 15.86
N TYR A 192 -12.75 -23.83 16.85
CA TYR A 192 -11.42 -24.42 16.71
C TYR A 192 -11.16 -25.44 17.82
N TRP A 193 -10.37 -26.47 17.54
CA TRP A 193 -10.13 -27.59 18.46
C TRP A 193 -9.45 -27.20 19.77
N ARG A 194 -8.88 -25.99 19.88
CA ARG A 194 -8.23 -25.45 21.07
C ARG A 194 -8.69 -24.03 21.38
N GLY A 195 -8.72 -23.70 22.68
CA GLY A 195 -8.93 -22.35 23.20
C GLY A 195 -10.34 -21.79 23.04
N THR A 196 -11.27 -22.55 22.43
CA THR A 196 -12.62 -22.09 22.12
C THR A 196 -13.63 -23.22 22.13
N ASP A 197 -14.90 -22.92 22.38
CA ASP A 197 -15.99 -23.89 22.23
C ASP A 197 -16.27 -24.22 20.76
N THR A 198 -16.53 -25.50 20.51
CA THR A 198 -16.88 -26.02 19.20
C THR A 198 -18.41 -26.16 19.05
N MET A 199 -18.94 -25.77 17.88
CA MET A 199 -20.37 -25.77 17.57
C MET A 199 -20.77 -27.02 16.76
N HIS A 200 -21.73 -27.78 17.28
CA HIS A 200 -22.15 -29.07 16.70
C HIS A 200 -23.67 -29.23 16.61
N THR A 201 -24.41 -28.65 17.56
CA THR A 201 -25.85 -28.89 17.66
C THR A 201 -26.60 -28.03 16.65
N PRO A 202 -27.79 -28.48 16.16
CA PRO A 202 -28.61 -27.68 15.26
C PRO A 202 -28.86 -26.27 15.80
N GLY A 203 -29.17 -26.14 17.09
CA GLY A 203 -29.40 -24.85 17.73
C GLY A 203 -28.20 -23.90 17.72
N GLN A 204 -26.97 -24.42 17.88
CA GLN A 204 -25.74 -23.63 17.77
C GLN A 204 -25.48 -23.17 16.33
N LEU A 205 -25.65 -24.09 15.37
CA LEU A 205 -25.36 -23.85 13.95
C LEU A 205 -26.34 -22.85 13.32
N THR A 206 -27.62 -22.89 13.71
CA THR A 206 -28.67 -22.00 13.20
C THR A 206 -28.87 -20.72 14.03
N ALA A 207 -28.11 -20.53 15.11
CA ALA A 207 -28.23 -19.34 15.96
C ALA A 207 -28.05 -18.04 15.13
N PRO A 208 -28.88 -17.00 15.36
CA PRO A 208 -28.78 -15.74 14.60
C PRO A 208 -27.40 -15.09 14.74
N ARG A 209 -26.69 -14.99 13.61
CA ARG A 209 -25.37 -14.32 13.50
C ARG A 209 -25.38 -13.30 12.34
N PRO A 210 -26.13 -12.18 12.47
CA PRO A 210 -26.34 -11.23 11.38
C PRO A 210 -25.05 -10.58 10.84
N ARG A 211 -24.06 -10.25 11.69
CA ARG A 211 -22.79 -9.65 11.25
C ARG A 211 -21.93 -10.63 10.48
N LEU A 212 -21.86 -11.88 10.92
CA LEU A 212 -21.16 -12.94 10.20
C LEU A 212 -21.82 -13.19 8.84
N LYS A 213 -23.16 -13.25 8.83
CA LYS A 213 -23.95 -13.45 7.63
C LYS A 213 -23.70 -12.35 6.58
N GLU A 214 -23.70 -11.08 6.98
CA GLU A 214 -23.36 -9.96 6.08
C GLU A 214 -21.91 -10.02 5.57
N SER A 215 -20.99 -10.48 6.42
CA SER A 215 -19.60 -10.69 6.03
C SER A 215 -19.46 -11.79 4.97
N LEU A 216 -20.17 -12.92 5.14
CA LEU A 216 -20.20 -14.01 4.17
C LEU A 216 -20.84 -13.58 2.84
N LYS A 217 -21.91 -12.77 2.88
CA LYS A 217 -22.49 -12.13 1.67
C LYS A 217 -21.44 -11.30 0.93
N SER A 218 -20.68 -10.48 1.64
CA SER A 218 -19.59 -9.68 1.05
C SER A 218 -18.52 -10.55 0.37
N ILE A 219 -18.15 -11.68 0.98
CA ILE A 219 -17.23 -12.65 0.37
C ILE A 219 -17.83 -13.22 -0.92
N LEU A 220 -19.09 -13.66 -0.90
CA LEU A 220 -19.81 -14.20 -2.06
C LEU A 220 -19.92 -13.20 -3.22
N HIS A 221 -20.06 -11.91 -2.92
CA HIS A 221 -20.08 -10.86 -3.95
C HIS A 221 -18.70 -10.56 -4.55
N LYS A 222 -17.63 -10.69 -3.76
CA LYS A 222 -16.27 -10.37 -4.21
C LYS A 222 -15.58 -11.53 -4.91
N HIS A 223 -15.98 -12.78 -4.64
CA HIS A 223 -15.27 -13.98 -5.09
C HIS A 223 -16.14 -14.91 -5.95
N THR A 224 -15.48 -15.73 -6.77
CA THR A 224 -16.08 -17.00 -7.20
C THR A 224 -15.82 -18.02 -6.11
N LEU A 225 -16.87 -18.63 -5.57
CA LEU A 225 -16.73 -19.60 -4.48
C LEU A 225 -16.65 -21.03 -5.03
N ILE A 226 -15.59 -21.76 -4.68
CA ILE A 226 -15.48 -23.19 -4.91
C ILE A 226 -15.80 -23.93 -3.61
N VAL A 227 -16.84 -24.75 -3.62
CA VAL A 227 -17.30 -25.55 -2.48
C VAL A 227 -16.94 -27.01 -2.72
N VAL A 228 -16.13 -27.60 -1.84
CA VAL A 228 -15.62 -28.98 -1.96
C VAL A 228 -15.76 -29.68 -0.62
N ALA A 229 -16.14 -30.97 -0.63
CA ALA A 229 -16.22 -31.78 0.59
C ALA A 229 -17.15 -31.17 1.68
N TYR A 230 -18.14 -30.37 1.31
CA TYR A 230 -19.06 -29.75 2.26
C TYR A 230 -20.49 -30.25 2.01
N GLY A 231 -21.12 -30.76 3.07
CA GLY A 231 -22.41 -31.46 3.01
C GLY A 231 -23.64 -30.55 2.97
N GLY A 232 -23.48 -29.22 3.05
CA GLY A 232 -24.61 -28.29 2.87
C GLY A 232 -25.68 -28.36 3.95
N TRP A 233 -25.30 -28.58 5.21
CA TRP A 233 -26.24 -28.68 6.33
C TRP A 233 -26.84 -27.31 6.68
N ASP A 234 -27.87 -27.29 7.53
CA ASP A 234 -28.50 -26.03 7.97
C ASP A 234 -27.61 -25.26 8.96
N ASP A 235 -26.66 -24.51 8.42
CA ASP A 235 -25.76 -23.64 9.16
C ASP A 235 -25.80 -22.18 8.66
N ILE A 236 -25.02 -21.32 9.31
CA ILE A 236 -24.96 -19.90 8.98
C ILE A 236 -24.47 -19.60 7.56
N PHE A 237 -23.63 -20.47 6.98
CA PHE A 237 -23.17 -20.29 5.61
C PHE A 237 -24.30 -20.61 4.63
N ALA A 238 -25.02 -21.72 4.83
CA ALA A 238 -26.18 -22.07 4.01
C ALA A 238 -27.29 -21.00 4.10
N GLN A 239 -27.48 -20.37 5.27
CA GLN A 239 -28.40 -19.23 5.44
C GLN A 239 -27.90 -17.97 4.71
N ALA A 240 -26.61 -17.63 4.85
CA ALA A 240 -26.02 -16.49 4.15
C ALA A 240 -26.14 -16.63 2.63
N LEU A 241 -25.86 -17.84 2.11
CA LEU A 241 -26.06 -18.17 0.70
C LEU A 241 -27.53 -18.00 0.31
N SER A 242 -28.48 -18.56 1.07
CA SER A 242 -29.91 -18.44 0.74
C SER A 242 -30.42 -17.00 0.70
N GLU A 243 -29.96 -16.13 1.61
CA GLU A 243 -30.37 -14.72 1.62
C GLU A 243 -29.68 -13.91 0.52
N ALA A 244 -28.40 -14.18 0.26
CA ALA A 244 -27.67 -13.56 -0.84
C ALA A 244 -28.32 -13.85 -2.20
N VAL A 245 -29.23 -14.81 -2.27
CA VAL A 245 -29.91 -15.25 -3.50
C VAL A 245 -31.26 -14.57 -3.69
N GLN A 246 -31.89 -14.12 -2.60
CA GLN A 246 -33.16 -13.42 -2.65
C GLN A 246 -33.00 -11.95 -3.08
N ASP A 247 -31.77 -11.42 -3.05
CA ASP A 247 -31.48 -10.06 -3.47
C ASP A 247 -31.40 -9.97 -5.01
N SER A 248 -32.33 -9.21 -5.61
CA SER A 248 -32.60 -9.19 -7.06
C SER A 248 -31.47 -8.67 -7.96
N ALA A 249 -30.33 -8.27 -7.39
CA ALA A 249 -29.19 -7.63 -8.06
C ALA A 249 -27.90 -8.50 -8.09
N THR A 250 -27.98 -9.81 -7.87
CA THR A 250 -26.81 -10.57 -7.40
C THR A 250 -25.84 -11.09 -8.48
N ASP A 251 -24.62 -10.55 -8.45
CA ASP A 251 -23.45 -11.06 -9.16
C ASP A 251 -22.64 -12.03 -8.27
N ILE A 252 -23.19 -13.21 -7.97
CA ILE A 252 -22.52 -14.26 -7.19
C ILE A 252 -22.23 -15.44 -8.12
N ASN A 253 -21.10 -16.13 -7.94
CA ASN A 253 -20.79 -17.37 -8.69
C ASN A 253 -20.37 -18.47 -7.72
N VAL A 254 -21.13 -19.56 -7.66
CA VAL A 254 -20.85 -20.72 -6.80
C VAL A 254 -20.61 -21.97 -7.66
N LEU A 255 -19.44 -22.59 -7.48
CA LEU A 255 -19.03 -23.85 -8.10
C LEU A 255 -19.09 -24.93 -7.01
N TRP A 256 -20.13 -25.75 -7.03
CA TRP A 256 -20.39 -26.73 -5.99
C TRP A 256 -20.00 -28.14 -6.44
N CYS A 257 -19.16 -28.82 -5.65
CA CYS A 257 -18.57 -30.10 -6.01
C CYS A 257 -19.21 -31.25 -5.24
N PHE A 258 -19.77 -32.21 -5.97
CA PHE A 258 -20.33 -33.46 -5.46
C PHE A 258 -19.36 -34.62 -5.74
N ARG A 259 -19.36 -35.59 -4.82
CA ARG A 259 -18.58 -36.82 -4.98
C ARG A 259 -19.21 -37.74 -6.03
N GLY A 260 -20.53 -37.87 -6.03
CA GLY A 260 -21.27 -38.57 -7.08
C GLY A 260 -21.47 -37.71 -8.34
N ASP A 261 -21.95 -38.34 -9.41
CA ASP A 261 -22.31 -37.69 -10.67
C ASP A 261 -23.81 -37.78 -10.99
N ASN A 262 -24.58 -38.51 -10.18
CA ASN A 262 -26.01 -38.69 -10.37
C ASN A 262 -26.81 -37.60 -9.63
N LEU A 263 -27.37 -36.67 -10.39
CA LEU A 263 -28.13 -35.54 -9.86
C LEU A 263 -29.35 -35.95 -9.04
N GLU A 264 -30.07 -37.01 -9.42
CA GLU A 264 -31.26 -37.42 -8.70
C GLU A 264 -30.90 -38.04 -7.35
N VAL A 265 -29.77 -38.74 -7.26
CA VAL A 265 -29.22 -39.22 -6.00
C VAL A 265 -28.77 -38.06 -5.12
N GLU A 266 -28.05 -37.08 -5.67
CA GLU A 266 -27.59 -35.91 -4.89
C GLU A 266 -28.76 -35.03 -4.41
N LYS A 267 -29.82 -34.89 -5.21
CA LYS A 267 -31.07 -34.21 -4.81
C LYS A 267 -31.80 -34.97 -3.71
N TYR A 268 -31.91 -36.28 -3.86
CA TYR A 268 -32.56 -37.14 -2.86
C TYR A 268 -31.80 -37.10 -1.52
N ASN A 269 -30.47 -37.08 -1.56
CA ASN A 269 -29.62 -37.03 -0.38
C ASN A 269 -29.56 -35.63 0.27
N ASN A 270 -29.78 -34.54 -0.50
CA ASN A 270 -29.64 -33.16 -0.02
C ASN A 270 -30.85 -32.27 -0.34
N PRO A 271 -32.10 -32.68 -0.02
CA PRO A 271 -33.30 -31.97 -0.49
C PRO A 271 -33.38 -30.51 0.00
N ALA A 272 -32.94 -30.25 1.24
CA ALA A 272 -32.92 -28.91 1.82
C ALA A 272 -31.96 -27.95 1.11
N LEU A 273 -30.78 -28.43 0.69
CA LEU A 273 -29.82 -27.63 -0.08
C LEU A 273 -30.44 -27.19 -1.41
N PHE A 274 -31.00 -28.14 -2.17
CA PHE A 274 -31.60 -27.87 -3.48
C PHE A 274 -32.81 -26.94 -3.42
N GLN A 275 -33.59 -26.99 -2.33
CA GLN A 275 -34.67 -26.04 -2.10
C GLN A 275 -34.14 -24.61 -1.91
N ARG A 276 -33.05 -24.43 -1.15
CA ARG A 276 -32.45 -23.11 -0.87
C ARG A 276 -31.79 -22.48 -2.08
N ILE A 277 -31.05 -23.26 -2.87
CA ILE A 277 -30.30 -22.76 -4.03
C ILE A 277 -31.15 -22.67 -5.30
N SER A 278 -32.42 -23.07 -5.26
CA SER A 278 -33.33 -23.08 -6.41
C SER A 278 -33.30 -21.77 -7.23
N PRO A 279 -33.28 -20.56 -6.62
CA PRO A 279 -33.22 -19.34 -7.42
C PRO A 279 -31.86 -19.11 -8.11
N LEU A 280 -30.74 -19.59 -7.55
CA LEU A 280 -29.43 -19.56 -8.23
C LEU A 280 -29.34 -20.51 -9.42
N LEU A 281 -30.07 -21.62 -9.34
CA LEU A 281 -30.16 -22.58 -10.45
C LEU A 281 -30.87 -21.95 -11.65
N ILE A 282 -31.90 -21.12 -11.40
CA ILE A 282 -32.63 -20.39 -12.43
C ILE A 282 -31.75 -19.31 -13.06
N SER A 283 -30.93 -18.61 -12.26
CA SER A 283 -30.06 -17.53 -12.74
C SER A 283 -28.72 -17.99 -13.34
N GLY A 284 -28.43 -19.31 -13.32
CA GLY A 284 -27.17 -19.87 -13.83
C GLY A 284 -25.93 -19.53 -12.97
N ARG A 285 -26.16 -19.00 -11.76
CA ARG A 285 -25.11 -18.53 -10.83
C ARG A 285 -24.64 -19.61 -9.84
N PHE A 286 -25.30 -20.76 -9.84
CA PHE A 286 -24.87 -21.99 -9.16
C PHE A 286 -24.64 -23.09 -10.18
N ASN A 287 -23.43 -23.65 -10.19
CA ASN A 287 -23.06 -24.76 -11.06
C ASN A 287 -22.63 -25.97 -10.23
N ALA A 288 -23.30 -27.11 -10.44
CA ALA A 288 -22.98 -28.37 -9.79
C ALA A 288 -22.01 -29.18 -10.65
N TYR A 289 -20.97 -29.71 -10.02
CA TYR A 289 -19.95 -30.54 -10.66
C TYR A 289 -19.87 -31.89 -9.94
N GLY A 290 -19.79 -32.98 -10.70
CA GLY A 290 -19.79 -34.35 -10.17
C GLY A 290 -18.47 -35.07 -10.40
N ASN A 291 -18.34 -36.24 -9.78
CA ASN A 291 -17.10 -37.04 -9.79
C ASN A 291 -15.88 -36.26 -9.27
N ILE A 292 -16.09 -35.42 -8.26
CA ILE A 292 -15.02 -34.62 -7.65
C ILE A 292 -14.45 -35.35 -6.43
N ASN A 293 -13.16 -35.65 -6.48
CA ASN A 293 -12.39 -36.13 -5.35
C ASN A 293 -11.63 -34.96 -4.70
N CYS A 294 -11.94 -34.63 -3.45
CA CYS A 294 -11.31 -33.54 -2.71
C CYS A 294 -9.80 -33.71 -2.51
N HIS A 295 -9.28 -34.94 -2.59
CA HIS A 295 -7.86 -35.22 -2.41
C HIS A 295 -7.04 -34.97 -3.67
N THR A 296 -7.66 -34.99 -4.86
CA THR A 296 -6.94 -34.80 -6.13
C THR A 296 -7.34 -33.52 -6.86
N ILE A 297 -8.53 -32.96 -6.63
CA ILE A 297 -9.08 -31.91 -7.48
C ILE A 297 -8.23 -30.63 -7.51
N PHE A 298 -7.60 -30.25 -6.40
CA PHE A 298 -6.79 -29.04 -6.34
C PHE A 298 -5.49 -29.16 -7.14
N GLU A 299 -4.90 -30.37 -7.18
CA GLU A 299 -3.78 -30.68 -8.06
C GLU A 299 -4.20 -30.62 -9.53
N GLU A 300 -5.37 -31.19 -9.86
CA GLU A 300 -5.91 -31.18 -11.22
C GLU A 300 -6.24 -29.75 -11.69
N ILE A 301 -6.78 -28.89 -10.82
CA ILE A 301 -6.99 -27.46 -11.09
C ILE A 301 -5.66 -26.78 -11.35
N SER A 302 -4.68 -26.98 -10.46
CA SER A 302 -3.32 -26.43 -10.58
C SER A 302 -2.68 -26.80 -11.92
N ALA A 303 -2.71 -28.08 -12.29
CA ALA A 303 -2.11 -28.60 -13.51
C ALA A 303 -2.72 -28.01 -14.79
N ALA A 304 -3.97 -27.54 -14.73
CA ALA A 304 -4.71 -27.02 -15.88
C ALA A 304 -4.70 -25.48 -16.00
N LEU A 305 -4.15 -24.78 -15.00
CA LEU A 305 -3.92 -23.34 -15.10
C LEU A 305 -3.02 -23.06 -16.31
N PRO A 306 -3.24 -21.94 -17.03
CA PRO A 306 -2.35 -21.57 -18.10
C PRO A 306 -0.98 -21.42 -17.45
N LYS A 307 -0.08 -22.33 -17.81
CA LYS A 307 1.34 -22.15 -17.64
C LYS A 307 1.61 -20.72 -18.07
N LYS A 308 1.94 -19.82 -17.13
CA LYS A 308 2.50 -18.51 -17.49
C LYS A 308 3.53 -18.84 -18.58
N ILE A 309 3.60 -18.07 -19.67
CA ILE A 309 4.35 -18.35 -20.94
C ILE A 309 5.85 -18.72 -20.76
N ASN A 310 6.32 -18.98 -19.54
CA ASN A 310 7.59 -19.57 -19.17
C ASN A 310 7.54 -21.06 -18.71
N GLU A 311 6.53 -21.90 -19.04
CA GLU A 311 6.49 -23.28 -18.52
C GLU A 311 6.14 -24.44 -19.49
N GLU A 312 6.02 -24.21 -20.80
CA GLU A 312 5.79 -25.33 -21.75
C GLU A 312 7.05 -26.10 -22.18
N ASN A 313 8.25 -25.72 -21.73
CA ASN A 313 9.48 -26.50 -21.90
C ASN A 313 9.99 -27.18 -20.61
N ARG A 314 9.11 -27.52 -19.65
CA ARG A 314 9.51 -28.09 -18.35
C ARG A 314 9.30 -29.59 -18.16
N ASN A 315 9.16 -30.35 -19.23
CA ASN A 315 9.45 -31.78 -19.17
C ASN A 315 10.75 -32.04 -19.95
N ASP A 316 11.85 -31.47 -19.44
CA ASP A 316 13.26 -31.96 -19.50
C ASP A 316 14.32 -30.84 -19.28
N THR A 317 14.09 -29.85 -18.40
CA THR A 317 15.12 -28.82 -18.12
C THR A 317 15.29 -28.64 -16.61
N GLY A 318 16.43 -29.05 -16.04
CA GLY A 318 16.77 -28.98 -14.62
C GLY A 318 16.65 -27.60 -13.95
N ILE A 319 15.43 -27.22 -13.58
CA ILE A 319 15.16 -26.01 -12.78
C ILE A 319 15.04 -26.43 -11.32
N GLU A 320 16.11 -26.15 -10.60
CA GLU A 320 16.27 -26.33 -9.16
C GLU A 320 15.26 -25.44 -8.39
N LYS A 321 14.56 -25.99 -7.40
CA LYS A 321 13.60 -25.24 -6.57
C LYS A 321 14.34 -24.19 -5.72
N SER A 322 13.73 -23.02 -5.52
CA SER A 322 14.28 -22.01 -4.62
C SER A 322 14.23 -22.50 -3.17
N PRO A 323 15.30 -22.32 -2.38
CA PRO A 323 15.30 -22.61 -0.95
C PRO A 323 14.59 -21.53 -0.13
N LEU A 324 14.38 -20.33 -0.69
CA LEU A 324 13.63 -19.25 -0.05
C LEU A 324 12.24 -19.16 -0.71
N LEU A 325 11.19 -19.29 0.09
CA LEU A 325 9.82 -19.22 -0.42
C LEU A 325 9.49 -17.83 -0.97
N GLY A 326 8.78 -17.78 -2.11
CA GLY A 326 8.38 -16.55 -2.77
C GLY A 326 9.52 -15.92 -3.58
N TRP A 327 10.74 -16.43 -3.43
CA TRP A 327 11.92 -15.96 -4.12
C TRP A 327 12.31 -16.92 -5.24
N GLN A 328 13.02 -16.40 -6.23
CA GLN A 328 13.41 -17.14 -7.40
C GLN A 328 14.90 -17.49 -7.36
N LEU A 329 15.24 -18.78 -7.40
CA LEU A 329 16.61 -19.22 -7.61
C LEU A 329 17.01 -18.96 -9.07
N LEU A 330 18.09 -18.21 -9.26
CA LEU A 330 18.66 -17.92 -10.57
C LEU A 330 19.76 -18.95 -10.86
N THR A 331 19.53 -19.78 -11.88
CA THR A 331 20.52 -20.73 -12.40
C THR A 331 20.98 -20.32 -13.80
N SER A 332 22.18 -20.75 -14.20
CA SER A 332 22.67 -20.53 -15.56
C SER A 332 21.72 -21.13 -16.61
N ALA A 333 21.16 -22.31 -16.34
CA ALA A 333 20.14 -22.94 -17.19
C ALA A 333 18.86 -22.10 -17.29
N PHE A 334 18.36 -21.57 -16.18
CA PHE A 334 17.19 -20.68 -16.18
C PHE A 334 17.44 -19.42 -17.01
N LEU A 335 18.58 -18.75 -16.80
CA LEU A 335 18.93 -17.52 -17.51
C LEU A 335 19.15 -17.74 -19.01
N ASN A 336 19.79 -18.85 -19.40
CA ASN A 336 20.02 -19.19 -20.80
C ASN A 336 18.73 -19.55 -21.56
N ASN A 337 17.68 -19.98 -20.84
CA ASN A 337 16.38 -20.31 -21.42
C ASN A 337 15.44 -19.09 -21.56
N LEU A 338 15.84 -17.91 -21.07
CA LEU A 338 15.03 -16.72 -21.23
C LEU A 338 15.00 -16.26 -22.70
N PRO A 339 13.83 -15.88 -23.26
CA PRO A 339 13.74 -15.47 -24.65
C PRO A 339 14.50 -14.16 -24.90
N ALA A 340 15.16 -14.08 -26.05
CA ALA A 340 15.86 -12.87 -26.50
C ALA A 340 14.91 -11.67 -26.57
N LEU A 341 15.45 -10.46 -26.39
CA LEU A 341 14.68 -9.23 -26.57
C LEU A 341 14.45 -8.97 -28.06
N SER A 342 13.23 -8.57 -28.41
CA SER A 342 12.95 -7.94 -29.69
C SER A 342 13.55 -6.52 -29.76
N SER A 343 13.69 -5.98 -30.97
CA SER A 343 14.13 -4.59 -31.15
C SER A 343 13.16 -3.60 -30.51
N GLU A 344 11.85 -3.88 -30.56
CA GLU A 344 10.83 -3.03 -29.96
C GLU A 344 10.90 -3.02 -28.44
N GLU A 345 11.06 -4.18 -27.80
CA GLU A 345 11.26 -4.26 -26.34
C GLU A 345 12.53 -3.52 -25.91
N THR A 346 13.60 -3.60 -26.71
CA THR A 346 14.86 -2.90 -26.44
C THR A 346 14.71 -1.38 -26.53
N ILE A 347 13.99 -0.88 -27.54
CA ILE A 347 13.68 0.54 -27.69
C ILE A 347 12.78 1.02 -26.54
N ARG A 348 11.76 0.23 -26.16
CA ARG A 348 10.91 0.52 -24.99
C ARG A 348 11.72 0.62 -23.70
N TYR A 349 12.71 -0.26 -23.51
CA TYR A 349 13.64 -0.14 -22.38
C TYR A 349 14.42 1.19 -22.42
N PHE A 350 14.95 1.57 -23.59
CA PHE A 350 15.63 2.88 -23.71
C PHE A 350 14.68 4.05 -23.41
N ASP A 351 13.40 3.91 -23.73
CA ASP A 351 12.34 4.88 -23.46
C ASP A 351 11.85 4.85 -22.00
N GLY A 352 12.32 3.90 -21.18
CA GLY A 352 12.01 3.82 -19.75
C GLY A 352 11.09 2.68 -19.32
N ALA A 353 10.96 1.59 -20.08
CA ALA A 353 10.26 0.40 -19.57
C ALA A 353 11.00 -0.23 -18.37
N ILE A 354 10.26 -0.92 -17.49
CA ILE A 354 10.89 -1.61 -16.34
C ILE A 354 11.84 -2.71 -16.81
N PRO A 355 13.12 -2.69 -16.41
CA PRO A 355 14.05 -3.78 -16.73
C PRO A 355 13.63 -5.07 -16.06
N SER A 356 13.87 -6.17 -16.77
CA SER A 356 13.66 -7.53 -16.31
C SER A 356 14.95 -8.33 -16.49
N LEU A 357 14.98 -9.59 -16.03
CA LEU A 357 16.15 -10.47 -16.24
C LEU A 357 16.51 -10.64 -17.72
N ARG A 358 15.53 -10.58 -18.64
CA ARG A 358 15.77 -10.58 -20.10
C ARG A 358 16.63 -9.39 -20.55
N HIS A 359 16.44 -8.23 -19.91
CA HIS A 359 17.26 -7.04 -20.16
C HIS A 359 18.66 -7.20 -19.59
N ALA A 360 18.78 -7.79 -18.41
CA ALA A 360 20.08 -7.99 -17.75
C ALA A 360 21.02 -8.94 -18.50
N ILE A 361 20.47 -9.95 -19.20
CA ILE A 361 21.27 -10.90 -20.00
C ILE A 361 21.51 -10.44 -21.45
N SER A 362 20.79 -9.42 -21.93
CA SER A 362 20.86 -9.00 -23.33
C SER A 362 22.15 -8.21 -23.62
N LYS A 363 22.77 -8.50 -24.77
CA LYS A 363 23.96 -7.80 -25.29
C LYS A 363 23.63 -6.41 -25.86
N ASP A 364 22.35 -6.10 -26.03
CA ASP A 364 21.89 -4.80 -26.54
C ASP A 364 21.61 -3.80 -25.43
N ILE A 365 21.52 -4.28 -24.19
CA ILE A 365 21.42 -3.41 -23.01
C ILE A 365 22.84 -3.04 -22.56
N PRO A 366 23.16 -1.75 -22.44
CA PRO A 366 24.50 -1.32 -22.03
C PRO A 366 24.82 -1.81 -20.61
N ARG A 367 26.06 -2.25 -20.39
CA ARG A 367 26.60 -2.55 -19.06
C ARG A 367 27.47 -1.37 -18.64
N ARG A 368 27.09 -0.73 -17.53
CA ARG A 368 27.80 0.43 -16.97
C ARG A 368 29.01 -0.02 -16.14
N GLU A 369 29.96 0.89 -15.93
CA GLU A 369 31.18 0.66 -15.14
C GLU A 369 30.90 0.04 -13.76
N LYS A 370 29.84 0.52 -13.08
CA LYS A 370 29.42 0.02 -11.77
C LYS A 370 29.07 -1.47 -11.72
N VAL A 371 28.64 -2.07 -12.83
CA VAL A 371 28.38 -3.53 -12.89
C VAL A 371 29.67 -4.31 -12.71
N SER A 372 30.74 -3.87 -13.38
CA SER A 372 32.06 -4.50 -13.29
C SER A 372 32.67 -4.30 -11.90
N GLU A 373 32.54 -3.10 -11.32
CA GLU A 373 32.97 -2.83 -9.94
C GLU A 373 32.29 -3.77 -8.93
N LEU A 374 30.94 -3.84 -8.96
CA LEU A 374 30.18 -4.70 -8.05
C LEU A 374 30.50 -6.20 -8.25
N SER A 375 30.67 -6.63 -9.49
CA SER A 375 31.05 -8.01 -9.82
C SER A 375 32.45 -8.36 -9.32
N ALA A 376 33.39 -7.41 -9.35
CA ALA A 376 34.73 -7.58 -8.77
C ALA A 376 34.65 -7.73 -7.24
N LEU A 377 33.83 -6.91 -6.57
CA LEU A 377 33.63 -6.98 -5.11
C LEU A 377 33.10 -8.34 -4.65
N PHE A 378 32.15 -8.94 -5.39
CA PHE A 378 31.67 -10.29 -5.06
C PHE A 378 32.70 -11.36 -5.39
N ASN A 379 33.50 -11.21 -6.45
CA ASN A 379 34.60 -12.14 -6.69
C ASN A 379 35.64 -12.15 -5.55
N GLU A 380 35.95 -10.97 -4.99
CA GLU A 380 36.80 -10.84 -3.80
C GLU A 380 36.14 -11.45 -2.56
N ALA A 381 34.83 -11.25 -2.37
CA ALA A 381 34.10 -11.82 -1.24
C ALA A 381 34.18 -13.35 -1.17
N VAL A 382 34.16 -14.05 -2.32
CA VAL A 382 34.34 -15.52 -2.36
C VAL A 382 35.72 -15.94 -1.83
N SER A 383 36.75 -15.09 -2.00
CA SER A 383 38.12 -15.40 -1.56
C SER A 383 38.34 -15.18 -0.06
N VAL A 384 37.53 -14.32 0.56
CA VAL A 384 37.56 -14.01 2.00
C VAL A 384 36.41 -14.77 2.68
N LYS A 385 36.65 -16.03 3.07
CA LYS A 385 35.62 -16.95 3.59
C LYS A 385 35.04 -16.59 4.97
N ASP A 386 35.54 -15.54 5.61
CA ASP A 386 35.38 -15.35 7.07
C ASP A 386 34.24 -14.41 7.46
N ALA A 387 33.49 -13.81 6.52
CA ALA A 387 32.35 -12.96 6.90
C ALA A 387 31.29 -12.78 5.81
N ALA A 388 30.03 -12.85 6.23
CA ALA A 388 28.88 -12.36 5.47
C ALA A 388 29.08 -10.87 5.12
N SER A 389 28.52 -10.42 3.99
CA SER A 389 28.57 -9.00 3.64
C SER A 389 27.28 -8.48 3.01
N LEU A 390 27.10 -7.16 3.13
CA LEU A 390 25.98 -6.41 2.57
C LEU A 390 26.51 -5.32 1.66
N GLN A 391 26.05 -5.32 0.42
CA GLN A 391 26.28 -4.27 -0.57
C GLN A 391 24.94 -3.62 -0.93
N LEU A 392 24.84 -2.32 -0.71
CA LEU A 392 23.65 -1.54 -1.02
C LEU A 392 23.91 -0.63 -2.23
N ILE A 393 22.99 -0.60 -3.19
CA ILE A 393 22.94 0.34 -4.32
C ILE A 393 21.90 1.42 -3.99
N ARG A 394 22.32 2.68 -3.93
CA ARG A 394 21.46 3.82 -3.60
C ARG A 394 21.41 4.81 -4.74
N ALA A 395 20.21 5.25 -5.10
CA ALA A 395 20.04 6.26 -6.14
C ALA A 395 18.63 6.85 -6.17
N ALA A 396 18.47 8.02 -6.78
CA ALA A 396 17.15 8.54 -7.14
C ALA A 396 16.42 7.65 -8.17
N GLY A 397 15.14 7.92 -8.44
CA GLY A 397 14.34 7.18 -9.42
C GLY A 397 14.91 7.33 -10.84
N GLY A 398 15.01 6.27 -11.63
CA GLY A 398 15.53 6.37 -13.02
C GLY A 398 17.06 6.36 -13.20
N GLU A 399 17.85 6.29 -12.13
CA GLU A 399 19.33 6.21 -12.23
C GLU A 399 19.87 4.85 -12.73
N GLY A 400 18.99 3.87 -12.97
CA GLY A 400 19.38 2.53 -13.48
C GLY A 400 19.74 1.50 -12.41
N LYS A 401 19.31 1.70 -11.16
CA LYS A 401 19.52 0.76 -10.02
C LYS A 401 19.17 -0.68 -10.37
N THR A 402 17.93 -0.94 -10.78
CA THR A 402 17.43 -2.26 -11.11
C THR A 402 18.25 -2.92 -12.22
N THR A 403 18.62 -2.17 -13.26
CA THR A 403 19.45 -2.71 -14.35
C THR A 403 20.82 -3.17 -13.81
N ILE A 404 21.50 -2.33 -13.01
CA ILE A 404 22.81 -2.66 -12.45
C ILE A 404 22.71 -3.83 -11.45
N LEU A 405 21.66 -3.84 -10.61
CA LEU A 405 21.38 -4.91 -9.67
C LEU A 405 21.22 -6.25 -10.38
N LEU A 406 20.34 -6.31 -11.39
CA LEU A 406 20.06 -7.53 -12.14
C LEU A 406 21.26 -7.97 -12.98
N GLN A 407 22.00 -7.04 -13.61
CA GLN A 407 23.21 -7.36 -14.36
C GLN A 407 24.32 -7.94 -13.45
N THR A 408 24.51 -7.37 -12.26
CA THR A 408 25.44 -7.90 -11.25
C THR A 408 24.99 -9.28 -10.75
N ALA A 409 23.70 -9.49 -10.53
CA ALA A 409 23.16 -10.79 -10.13
C ALA A 409 23.38 -11.85 -11.21
N VAL A 410 23.20 -11.50 -12.49
CA VAL A 410 23.52 -12.37 -13.64
C VAL A 410 25.01 -12.70 -13.66
N ASP A 411 25.90 -11.73 -13.44
CA ASP A 411 27.36 -11.99 -13.41
C ASP A 411 27.75 -12.93 -12.26
N ALA A 412 27.11 -12.79 -11.10
CA ALA A 412 27.30 -13.70 -9.98
C ALA A 412 26.88 -15.14 -10.33
N VAL A 413 25.72 -15.34 -10.98
CA VAL A 413 25.28 -16.67 -11.46
C VAL A 413 26.26 -17.24 -12.48
N MET A 414 26.66 -16.45 -13.48
CA MET A 414 27.53 -16.90 -14.57
C MET A 414 28.96 -17.20 -14.12
N SER A 415 29.40 -16.65 -12.98
CA SER A 415 30.69 -17.00 -12.38
C SER A 415 30.76 -18.47 -11.91
N GLY A 416 29.62 -19.12 -11.68
CA GLY A 416 29.52 -20.47 -11.13
C GLY A 416 29.89 -20.59 -9.64
N LYS A 417 30.29 -19.50 -8.99
CA LYS A 417 30.72 -19.48 -7.58
C LYS A 417 29.58 -19.25 -6.59
N TRP A 418 28.44 -18.74 -7.07
CA TRP A 418 27.33 -18.27 -6.25
C TRP A 418 26.03 -19.04 -6.55
N LYS A 419 25.27 -19.32 -5.49
CA LYS A 419 23.83 -19.62 -5.59
C LYS A 419 23.06 -18.33 -5.33
N VAL A 420 22.35 -17.85 -6.35
CA VAL A 420 21.72 -16.52 -6.31
C VAL A 420 20.21 -16.66 -6.18
N VAL A 421 19.64 -16.08 -5.13
CA VAL A 421 18.19 -16.01 -4.91
C VAL A 421 17.72 -14.57 -5.06
N TRP A 422 16.74 -14.37 -5.93
CA TRP A 422 16.23 -13.06 -6.35
C TRP A 422 14.79 -12.86 -5.92
N ARG A 423 14.52 -11.69 -5.33
CA ARG A 423 13.17 -11.24 -4.97
C ARG A 423 12.46 -10.74 -6.22
N ASN A 424 11.62 -11.57 -6.82
CA ASN A 424 10.92 -11.25 -8.07
C ASN A 424 9.69 -10.33 -7.90
N SER A 425 9.30 -10.02 -6.66
CA SER A 425 8.16 -9.16 -6.34
C SER A 425 8.42 -8.32 -5.08
N PRO A 426 8.13 -7.01 -5.09
CA PRO A 426 8.29 -6.14 -3.91
C PRO A 426 7.27 -6.43 -2.80
N LEU A 427 6.30 -7.32 -3.05
CA LEU A 427 5.32 -7.77 -2.05
C LEU A 427 5.85 -8.93 -1.19
N GLU A 428 6.84 -9.68 -1.66
CA GLU A 428 7.30 -10.88 -0.95
C GLU A 428 8.23 -10.51 0.21
N GLY A 429 7.94 -10.95 1.43
CA GLY A 429 8.85 -10.76 2.57
C GLY A 429 10.13 -11.60 2.45
N LEU A 430 11.08 -11.42 3.37
CA LEU A 430 12.23 -12.31 3.52
C LEU A 430 11.93 -13.40 4.58
N PRO A 431 11.81 -14.69 4.21
CA PRO A 431 11.50 -15.77 5.15
C PRO A 431 12.70 -16.10 6.05
N LEU A 432 12.69 -15.61 7.29
CA LEU A 432 13.83 -15.69 8.21
C LEU A 432 14.27 -17.14 8.50
N ALA A 433 13.30 -18.06 8.65
CA ALA A 433 13.58 -19.47 8.96
C ALA A 433 14.26 -20.20 7.79
N ASP A 434 13.92 -19.83 6.55
CA ASP A 434 14.52 -20.44 5.36
C ASP A 434 15.95 -19.93 5.16
N VAL A 435 16.18 -18.64 5.44
CA VAL A 435 17.52 -18.03 5.37
C VAL A 435 18.50 -18.72 6.34
N GLU A 436 18.06 -19.05 7.56
CA GLU A 436 18.88 -19.78 8.54
C GLU A 436 19.25 -21.20 8.09
N LYS A 437 18.41 -21.82 7.25
CA LYS A 437 18.56 -23.20 6.76
C LYS A 437 19.36 -23.31 5.45
N LEU A 438 19.83 -22.19 4.90
CA LEU A 438 20.63 -22.21 3.67
C LEU A 438 21.89 -23.07 3.84
N ASP A 439 22.12 -23.94 2.85
CA ASP A 439 23.22 -24.90 2.87
C ASP A 439 24.57 -24.20 2.95
N LYS A 440 25.33 -24.51 4.01
CA LYS A 440 26.63 -23.91 4.34
C LYS A 440 27.75 -24.24 3.36
N THR A 441 27.56 -25.24 2.50
CA THR A 441 28.54 -25.64 1.48
C THR A 441 28.56 -24.69 0.28
N PHE A 442 27.49 -23.92 0.06
CA PHE A 442 27.39 -22.95 -1.02
C PHE A 442 27.59 -21.52 -0.53
N GLN A 443 28.09 -20.66 -1.42
CA GLN A 443 28.07 -19.20 -1.24
C GLN A 443 26.74 -18.67 -1.79
N TRP A 444 25.93 -18.08 -0.92
CA TRP A 444 24.60 -17.56 -1.25
C TRP A 444 24.64 -16.05 -1.46
N LEU A 445 23.98 -15.59 -2.52
CA LEU A 445 23.73 -14.18 -2.76
C LEU A 445 22.23 -13.92 -2.76
N ILE A 446 21.74 -13.21 -1.75
CA ILE A 446 20.35 -12.76 -1.63
C ILE A 446 20.25 -11.40 -2.31
N VAL A 447 19.47 -11.32 -3.39
CA VAL A 447 19.33 -10.14 -4.23
C VAL A 447 17.91 -9.57 -4.09
N ALA A 448 17.80 -8.29 -3.71
CA ALA A 448 16.51 -7.61 -3.59
C ALA A 448 16.57 -6.18 -4.11
N ASP A 449 15.63 -5.84 -4.98
CA ASP A 449 15.30 -4.44 -5.30
C ASP A 449 14.19 -3.96 -4.35
N ASP A 450 13.99 -2.64 -4.29
CA ASP A 450 13.08 -1.99 -3.35
C ASP A 450 13.27 -2.50 -1.90
N ALA A 451 14.55 -2.67 -1.52
CA ALA A 451 14.94 -3.31 -0.27
C ALA A 451 14.51 -2.53 0.98
N ASP A 452 14.14 -1.25 0.83
CA ASP A 452 13.49 -0.44 1.86
C ASP A 452 12.22 -1.10 2.42
N ASN A 453 11.53 -1.92 1.62
CA ASN A 453 10.30 -2.60 2.05
C ASN A 453 10.55 -3.73 3.06
N ILE A 454 11.78 -4.24 3.16
CA ILE A 454 12.12 -5.41 3.97
C ILE A 454 13.32 -5.17 4.90
N VAL A 455 13.67 -3.91 5.20
CA VAL A 455 14.80 -3.52 6.06
C VAL A 455 14.80 -4.26 7.40
N GLU A 456 13.65 -4.35 8.06
CA GLU A 456 13.53 -5.04 9.36
C GLU A 456 13.80 -6.53 9.24
N GLN A 457 13.28 -7.16 8.19
CA GLN A 457 13.44 -8.59 7.95
C GLN A 457 14.89 -8.92 7.57
N ILE A 458 15.53 -8.09 6.75
CA ILE A 458 16.96 -8.21 6.43
C ILE A 458 17.79 -8.08 7.71
N ALA A 459 17.54 -7.07 8.55
CA ALA A 459 18.26 -6.90 9.81
C ALA A 459 18.11 -8.12 10.74
N ASN A 460 16.90 -8.66 10.85
CA ASN A 460 16.63 -9.85 11.63
C ASN A 460 17.31 -11.10 11.06
N ALA A 461 17.30 -11.29 9.73
CA ALA A 461 17.98 -12.39 9.06
C ALA A 461 19.49 -12.34 9.28
N VAL A 462 20.09 -11.16 9.10
CA VAL A 462 21.52 -10.91 9.33
C VAL A 462 21.91 -11.21 10.78
N LYS A 463 21.13 -10.73 11.75
CA LYS A 463 21.37 -11.00 13.18
C LYS A 463 21.30 -12.50 13.49
N ARG A 464 20.32 -13.21 12.91
CA ARG A 464 20.15 -14.65 13.06
C ARG A 464 21.33 -15.44 12.47
N LEU A 465 21.74 -15.10 11.25
CA LEU A 465 22.90 -15.68 10.57
C LEU A 465 24.20 -15.47 11.37
N HIS A 466 24.39 -14.27 11.92
CA HIS A 466 25.53 -13.95 12.79
C HIS A 466 25.54 -14.83 14.05
N ASN A 467 24.39 -14.97 14.72
CA ASN A 467 24.27 -15.78 15.94
C ASN A 467 24.57 -17.27 15.69
N ILE A 468 24.30 -17.79 14.49
CA ILE A 468 24.62 -19.19 14.11
C ILE A 468 25.99 -19.34 13.42
N GLY A 469 26.78 -18.26 13.37
CA GLY A 469 28.11 -18.23 12.77
C GLY A 469 28.13 -18.47 11.25
N SER A 470 27.06 -18.15 10.53
CA SER A 470 27.02 -18.29 9.07
C SER A 470 27.71 -17.11 8.40
N THR A 471 28.76 -17.41 7.63
CA THR A 471 29.54 -16.42 6.86
C THR A 471 29.31 -16.50 5.36
N ASN A 472 28.56 -17.51 4.89
CA ASN A 472 28.39 -17.86 3.49
C ASN A 472 27.15 -17.22 2.82
N VAL A 473 26.47 -16.28 3.49
CA VAL A 473 25.27 -15.61 2.99
C VAL A 473 25.54 -14.12 2.84
N HIS A 474 25.37 -13.62 1.63
CA HIS A 474 25.67 -12.24 1.25
C HIS A 474 24.43 -11.55 0.69
N PHE A 475 24.38 -10.22 0.79
CA PHE A 475 23.24 -9.41 0.39
C PHE A 475 23.66 -8.39 -0.67
N LEU A 476 22.93 -8.38 -1.79
CA LEU A 476 23.00 -7.34 -2.81
C LEU A 476 21.64 -6.65 -2.89
N LEU A 477 21.58 -5.43 -2.40
CA LEU A 477 20.34 -4.68 -2.20
C LEU A 477 20.31 -3.44 -3.07
N ALA A 478 19.14 -3.05 -3.56
CA ALA A 478 18.92 -1.74 -4.16
C ALA A 478 17.73 -1.03 -3.52
N SER A 479 17.84 0.28 -3.35
CA SER A 479 16.74 1.11 -2.85
C SER A 479 16.92 2.58 -3.28
N ARG A 480 15.84 3.35 -3.22
CA ARG A 480 15.93 4.81 -3.32
C ARG A 480 16.51 5.38 -2.04
N ASP A 481 17.31 6.45 -2.19
CA ASP A 481 18.02 7.05 -1.05
C ASP A 481 17.05 7.57 0.03
N ALA A 482 15.96 8.21 -0.39
CA ALA A 482 14.92 8.70 0.52
C ALA A 482 14.14 7.56 1.19
N ASP A 483 13.79 6.52 0.44
CA ASP A 483 12.99 5.39 0.94
C ASP A 483 13.78 4.55 1.94
N TRP A 484 15.06 4.29 1.67
CA TRP A 484 15.96 3.62 2.60
C TRP A 484 16.09 4.36 3.94
N ARG A 485 16.23 5.70 3.90
CA ARG A 485 16.26 6.55 5.10
C ARG A 485 14.94 6.52 5.85
N SER A 486 13.82 6.59 5.12
CA SER A 486 12.46 6.54 5.67
C SER A 486 12.21 5.22 6.40
N ALA A 487 12.64 4.10 5.80
CA ALA A 487 12.61 2.76 6.39
C ALA A 487 13.63 2.56 7.53
N LYS A 488 14.35 3.62 7.93
CA LYS A 488 15.38 3.61 8.98
C LYS A 488 16.53 2.64 8.71
N GLY A 489 16.81 2.33 7.44
CA GLY A 489 17.89 1.43 7.05
C GLY A 489 19.27 1.89 7.50
N ASP A 490 19.51 3.21 7.49
CA ASP A 490 20.77 3.82 7.98
C ASP A 490 20.91 3.76 9.51
N ARG A 491 19.82 3.52 10.25
CA ARG A 491 19.83 3.44 11.73
C ARG A 491 20.04 2.02 12.25
N LYS A 492 20.15 1.02 11.36
CA LYS A 492 20.42 -0.36 11.74
C LYS A 492 21.92 -0.56 11.94
N SER A 493 22.29 -1.34 12.95
CA SER A 493 23.68 -1.61 13.33
C SER A 493 24.30 -2.75 12.50
N TRP A 494 24.28 -2.63 11.16
CA TRP A 494 24.72 -3.69 10.25
C TRP A 494 26.13 -4.22 10.54
N GLU A 495 27.04 -3.31 10.85
CA GLU A 495 28.46 -3.56 11.13
C GLU A 495 28.69 -4.41 12.39
N GLN A 496 27.67 -4.55 13.26
CA GLN A 496 27.73 -5.46 14.41
C GLN A 496 27.59 -6.93 14.00
N TRP A 497 27.02 -7.21 12.83
CA TRP A 497 26.60 -8.56 12.44
C TRP A 497 27.26 -9.06 11.16
N LEU A 498 27.63 -8.15 10.24
CA LEU A 498 28.28 -8.48 8.96
C LEU A 498 29.21 -7.36 8.48
N ILE A 499 29.97 -7.63 7.41
CA ILE A 499 30.74 -6.59 6.71
C ILE A 499 29.79 -5.75 5.85
N LYS A 500 29.44 -4.56 6.31
CA LYS A 500 28.75 -3.58 5.47
C LYS A 500 29.76 -2.89 4.57
N ARG A 501 29.63 -3.10 3.26
CA ARG A 501 30.46 -2.43 2.26
C ARG A 501 29.97 -0.99 2.06
N SER A 502 30.84 -0.13 1.53
CA SER A 502 30.45 1.22 1.15
C SER A 502 29.31 1.19 0.14
N ASP A 503 28.26 1.98 0.41
CA ASP A 503 27.10 2.08 -0.47
C ASP A 503 27.53 2.50 -1.88
N CYS A 504 27.01 1.81 -2.90
CA CYS A 504 27.19 2.15 -4.29
C CYS A 504 26.16 3.23 -4.66
N PHE A 505 26.58 4.49 -4.57
CA PHE A 505 25.75 5.62 -4.98
C PHE A 505 25.75 5.77 -6.50
N LEU A 506 24.58 5.68 -7.12
CA LEU A 506 24.39 6.06 -8.51
C LEU A 506 23.88 7.49 -8.57
N ARG A 507 24.70 8.35 -9.15
CA ARG A 507 24.36 9.73 -9.46
C ARG A 507 25.10 10.10 -10.72
N SER A 508 24.37 10.62 -11.71
CA SER A 508 24.94 10.94 -13.02
C SER A 508 25.57 9.72 -13.74
N ILE A 509 26.33 9.99 -14.80
CA ILE A 509 27.05 9.01 -15.62
C ILE A 509 28.49 9.47 -15.87
N SER A 510 29.39 8.51 -16.07
CA SER A 510 30.74 8.80 -16.55
C SER A 510 30.74 9.06 -18.07
N SER A 511 31.83 9.67 -18.57
CA SER A 511 32.01 9.88 -20.02
C SER A 511 32.02 8.56 -20.79
N ASP A 512 32.57 7.49 -20.20
CA ASP A 512 32.61 6.18 -20.84
C ASP A 512 31.27 5.46 -20.78
N ASP A 513 30.53 5.56 -19.67
CA ASP A 513 29.14 5.10 -19.60
C ASP A 513 28.28 5.80 -20.66
N ALA A 514 28.42 7.12 -20.84
CA ALA A 514 27.70 7.88 -21.86
C ALA A 514 27.98 7.36 -23.28
N LYS A 515 29.25 7.05 -23.59
CA LYS A 515 29.62 6.46 -24.89
C LYS A 515 29.00 5.08 -25.08
N ILE A 516 29.02 4.22 -24.06
CA ILE A 516 28.45 2.86 -24.13
C ILE A 516 26.94 2.92 -24.32
N VAL A 517 26.25 3.79 -23.59
CA VAL A 517 24.80 4.01 -23.69
C VAL A 517 24.41 4.52 -25.08
N VAL A 518 25.05 5.57 -25.58
CA VAL A 518 24.76 6.11 -26.93
C VAL A 518 25.12 5.12 -28.03
N LYS A 519 26.20 4.34 -27.86
CA LYS A 519 26.57 3.27 -28.79
C LYS A 519 25.48 2.18 -28.83
N ALA A 520 24.90 1.82 -27.69
CA ALA A 520 23.79 0.87 -27.64
C ALA A 520 22.55 1.40 -28.39
N TRP A 521 22.18 2.67 -28.21
CA TRP A 521 21.10 3.30 -28.98
C TRP A 521 21.39 3.33 -30.49
N GLY A 522 22.64 3.62 -30.86
CA GLY A 522 23.08 3.69 -32.25
C GLY A 522 22.94 2.37 -33.02
N LYS A 523 22.96 1.22 -32.33
CA LYS A 523 22.68 -0.09 -32.96
C LYS A 523 21.29 -0.16 -33.60
N PHE A 524 20.33 0.63 -33.10
CA PHE A 524 18.95 0.69 -33.58
C PHE A 524 18.69 1.92 -34.47
N GLY A 525 19.75 2.51 -35.00
CA GLY A 525 19.67 3.60 -35.98
C GLY A 525 18.93 4.85 -35.46
N PRO A 526 18.24 5.58 -36.35
CA PRO A 526 17.49 6.78 -35.98
C PRO A 526 16.38 6.54 -34.95
N VAL A 527 15.77 5.35 -34.91
CA VAL A 527 14.69 5.04 -33.94
C VAL A 527 15.25 4.87 -32.53
N GLY A 528 16.42 4.23 -32.38
CA GLY A 528 17.09 4.12 -31.09
C GLY A 528 17.61 5.47 -30.57
N LEU A 529 18.27 6.24 -31.44
CA LEU A 529 18.84 7.55 -31.11
C LEU A 529 17.81 8.67 -30.98
N ARG A 530 16.67 8.57 -31.67
CA ARG A 530 15.62 9.60 -31.76
C ARG A 530 16.21 10.98 -32.11
N SER A 531 15.87 12.04 -31.37
CA SER A 531 16.37 13.41 -31.61
C SER A 531 17.89 13.52 -31.58
N LEU A 532 18.59 12.60 -30.91
CA LEU A 532 20.06 12.56 -30.88
C LEU A 532 20.68 12.13 -32.23
N ALA A 533 19.90 11.52 -33.13
CA ALA A 533 20.38 11.08 -34.44
C ALA A 533 20.89 12.25 -35.31
N SER A 534 20.34 13.46 -35.12
CA SER A 534 20.73 14.68 -35.82
C SER A 534 22.02 15.33 -35.29
N THR A 535 22.49 14.89 -34.12
CA THR A 535 23.75 15.36 -33.52
C THR A 535 24.90 14.48 -34.04
N GLY A 536 26.06 15.04 -34.38
CA GLY A 536 27.10 14.44 -35.23
C GLY A 536 27.55 13.00 -34.91
N LYS A 537 28.82 12.81 -34.53
CA LYS A 537 29.36 11.44 -34.30
C LYS A 537 29.25 11.02 -32.83
N LEU A 538 29.56 9.75 -32.54
CA LEU A 538 29.45 9.16 -31.20
C LEU A 538 30.04 10.03 -30.06
N PRO A 539 31.24 10.65 -30.18
CA PRO A 539 31.78 11.49 -29.11
C PRO A 539 30.91 12.72 -28.80
N GLU A 540 30.40 13.39 -29.83
CA GLU A 540 29.54 14.57 -29.67
C GLU A 540 28.18 14.20 -29.07
N ARG A 541 27.61 13.07 -29.52
CA ARG A 541 26.36 12.54 -28.97
C ARG A 541 26.50 12.15 -27.49
N ALA A 542 27.60 11.50 -27.13
CA ALA A 542 27.90 11.12 -25.74
C ALA A 542 28.11 12.36 -24.86
N LEU A 543 28.83 13.38 -25.36
CA LEU A 543 29.01 14.64 -24.65
C LEU A 543 27.69 15.36 -24.41
N LYS A 544 26.79 15.36 -25.40
CA LYS A 544 25.45 15.95 -25.25
C LYS A 544 24.61 15.23 -24.19
N LEU A 545 24.65 13.90 -24.14
CA LEU A 545 24.02 13.13 -23.07
C LEU A 545 24.63 13.47 -21.69
N LEU A 546 25.95 13.51 -21.59
CA LEU A 546 26.66 13.80 -20.35
C LEU A 546 26.26 15.18 -19.79
N ASN A 547 26.26 16.21 -20.65
CA ASN A 547 25.85 17.56 -20.27
C ASN A 547 24.39 17.61 -19.80
N ALA A 548 23.47 16.98 -20.53
CA ALA A 548 22.05 16.95 -20.17
C ALA A 548 21.80 16.25 -18.81
N VAL A 549 22.58 15.22 -18.49
CA VAL A 549 22.51 14.54 -17.19
C VAL A 549 23.05 15.44 -16.08
N TRP A 550 24.14 16.17 -16.31
CA TRP A 550 24.65 17.16 -15.33
C TRP A 550 23.70 18.34 -15.12
N ASP A 551 23.05 18.82 -16.18
CA ASP A 551 22.03 19.86 -16.08
C ASP A 551 20.86 19.38 -15.21
N ALA A 552 20.35 18.17 -15.47
CA ALA A 552 19.29 17.56 -14.67
C ALA A 552 19.70 17.37 -13.19
N ASP A 553 20.95 16.98 -12.92
CA ASP A 553 21.45 16.84 -11.56
C ASP A 553 21.51 18.18 -10.79
N ARG A 554 21.91 19.26 -11.48
CA ARG A 554 21.90 20.62 -10.92
C ARG A 554 20.49 21.12 -10.64
N ASP A 555 19.56 20.88 -11.56
CA ASP A 555 18.16 21.26 -11.41
C ASP A 555 17.51 20.52 -10.22
N ASN A 556 17.75 19.22 -10.09
CA ASN A 556 17.21 18.42 -8.99
C ASN A 556 17.71 18.92 -7.62
N ALA A 557 18.96 19.39 -7.54
CA ALA A 557 19.55 19.97 -6.34
C ALA A 557 18.97 21.37 -6.01
N ALA A 558 18.66 22.19 -7.02
CA ALA A 558 18.13 23.55 -6.83
C ALA A 558 16.65 23.56 -6.43
N TRP A 559 15.83 22.67 -7.02
CA TRP A 559 14.38 22.67 -6.83
C TRP A 559 13.88 21.79 -5.69
N GLY A 560 14.80 21.21 -4.90
CA GLY A 560 14.42 20.32 -3.80
C GLY A 560 13.55 19.16 -4.27
N SER A 561 13.85 18.60 -5.45
CA SER A 561 13.20 17.42 -6.03
C SER A 561 14.10 16.18 -5.88
N PRO A 562 14.48 15.76 -4.66
CA PRO A 562 15.48 14.70 -4.42
C PRO A 562 15.03 13.30 -4.86
N GLY A 563 13.81 13.15 -5.40
CA GLY A 563 13.24 11.88 -5.83
C GLY A 563 13.55 11.47 -7.28
N ASP A 564 13.83 12.42 -8.17
CA ASP A 564 14.03 12.18 -9.60
C ASP A 564 15.51 11.99 -9.97
N GLY A 565 15.77 11.09 -10.92
CA GLY A 565 17.13 10.74 -11.35
C GLY A 565 17.59 11.57 -12.53
N SER A 566 18.78 12.14 -12.35
CA SER A 566 19.53 12.90 -13.35
C SER A 566 19.76 12.12 -14.64
N PHE A 567 20.06 10.81 -14.56
CA PHE A 567 20.37 10.01 -15.74
C PHE A 567 19.16 9.86 -16.68
N PHE A 568 18.01 9.45 -16.16
CA PHE A 568 16.80 9.31 -16.98
C PHE A 568 16.29 10.68 -17.45
N GLY A 569 16.38 11.72 -16.60
CA GLY A 569 16.05 13.10 -17.00
C GLY A 569 16.87 13.60 -18.18
N GLY A 570 18.20 13.40 -18.14
CA GLY A 570 19.09 13.75 -19.25
C GLY A 570 18.86 12.91 -20.51
N LEU A 571 18.54 11.62 -20.35
CA LEU A 571 18.13 10.76 -21.46
C LEU A 571 16.87 11.29 -22.16
N LEU A 572 15.84 11.66 -21.38
CA LEU A 572 14.59 12.19 -21.92
C LEU A 572 14.86 13.46 -22.75
N GLU A 573 15.70 14.35 -22.23
CA GLU A 573 16.07 15.60 -22.90
C GLU A 573 16.75 15.35 -24.25
N VAL A 574 17.75 14.45 -24.31
CA VAL A 574 18.52 14.27 -25.56
C VAL A 574 17.84 13.37 -26.58
N ARG A 575 17.05 12.37 -26.13
CA ARG A 575 16.36 11.45 -27.04
C ARG A 575 15.06 12.03 -27.54
N PHE A 576 14.29 12.72 -26.70
CA PHE A 576 12.99 13.24 -27.12
C PHE A 576 13.01 14.74 -27.37
N GLY A 577 13.77 15.51 -26.58
CA GLY A 577 13.65 16.96 -26.54
C GLY A 577 12.28 17.41 -26.01
N GLN A 578 12.08 18.73 -25.90
CA GLN A 578 10.85 19.27 -25.30
C GLN A 578 9.56 18.91 -26.07
N GLY A 579 9.59 18.91 -27.42
CA GLY A 579 8.43 18.58 -28.25
C GLY A 579 8.21 17.07 -28.48
N GLY A 580 9.30 16.29 -28.58
CA GLY A 580 9.21 14.87 -28.89
C GLY A 580 8.73 14.00 -27.73
N LEU A 581 8.92 14.46 -26.48
CA LEU A 581 8.47 13.70 -25.30
C LEU A 581 6.95 13.65 -25.26
N ARG A 582 6.31 14.79 -25.54
CA ARG A 582 4.86 14.91 -25.59
C ARG A 582 4.23 14.07 -26.71
N ALA A 583 4.85 14.07 -27.89
CA ALA A 583 4.40 13.19 -28.99
C ALA A 583 4.50 11.70 -28.63
N HIS A 584 5.57 11.30 -27.93
CA HIS A 584 5.71 9.93 -27.43
C HIS A 584 4.68 9.60 -26.35
N VAL A 585 4.41 10.53 -25.43
CA VAL A 585 3.37 10.38 -24.39
C VAL A 585 2.00 10.18 -25.02
N LEU A 586 1.64 11.03 -25.99
CA LEU A 586 0.38 10.92 -26.72
C LEU A 586 0.18 9.52 -27.35
N GLU A 587 1.24 8.93 -27.91
CA GLU A 587 1.17 7.60 -28.53
C GLU A 587 0.82 6.50 -27.52
N PHE A 588 1.45 6.46 -26.35
CA PHE A 588 1.12 5.42 -25.38
C PHE A 588 -0.18 5.71 -24.64
N LEU A 589 -0.57 6.98 -24.38
CA LEU A 589 -1.87 7.29 -23.78
C LEU A 589 -3.03 6.73 -24.63
N LYS A 590 -2.92 6.77 -25.96
CA LYS A 590 -3.90 6.15 -26.88
C LYS A 590 -3.99 4.63 -26.67
N ARG A 591 -2.86 3.94 -26.43
CA ARG A 591 -2.86 2.50 -26.15
C ARG A 591 -3.52 2.20 -24.80
N LEU A 592 -3.20 2.97 -23.76
CA LEU A 592 -3.73 2.75 -22.41
C LEU A 592 -5.24 2.98 -22.32
N GLN A 593 -5.78 3.92 -23.10
CA GLN A 593 -7.23 4.16 -23.18
C GLN A 593 -8.00 2.92 -23.66
N ALA A 594 -7.39 2.07 -24.48
CA ALA A 594 -8.02 0.85 -25.00
C ALA A 594 -7.98 -0.33 -24.01
N ILE A 595 -7.29 -0.20 -22.87
CA ILE A 595 -7.09 -1.30 -21.92
C ILE A 595 -7.96 -1.07 -20.68
N SER A 596 -9.08 -1.77 -20.59
CA SER A 596 -9.98 -1.75 -19.43
C SER A 596 -9.38 -2.49 -18.24
N ILE A 597 -9.53 -1.92 -17.04
CA ILE A 597 -9.06 -2.49 -15.77
C ILE A 597 -10.08 -3.53 -15.23
N SER A 598 -11.38 -3.26 -15.42
CA SER A 598 -12.46 -4.18 -15.07
C SER A 598 -13.39 -4.41 -16.26
N GLU A 599 -14.31 -5.37 -16.14
CA GLU A 599 -15.27 -5.70 -17.20
C GLU A 599 -16.64 -5.05 -17.01
N SER A 600 -16.76 -4.12 -16.06
CA SER A 600 -18.00 -3.38 -15.85
C SER A 600 -18.25 -2.39 -17.00
N SER A 601 -19.52 -2.06 -17.27
CA SER A 601 -19.90 -1.13 -18.33
C SER A 601 -19.36 0.30 -18.13
N ASN A 602 -18.89 0.63 -16.93
CA ASN A 602 -18.22 1.89 -16.55
C ASN A 602 -16.78 1.66 -16.09
N ALA A 603 -16.10 0.63 -16.60
CA ALA A 603 -14.78 0.26 -16.15
C ALA A 603 -13.73 1.33 -16.44
N SER A 604 -13.02 1.76 -15.40
CA SER A 604 -11.78 2.52 -15.53
C SER A 604 -10.79 1.82 -16.46
N THR A 605 -10.02 2.61 -17.18
CA THR A 605 -8.96 2.18 -18.09
C THR A 605 -7.59 2.37 -17.46
N LEU A 606 -6.54 1.77 -18.03
CA LEU A 606 -5.17 2.05 -17.60
C LEU A 606 -4.80 3.53 -17.78
N LEU A 607 -5.43 4.25 -18.71
CA LEU A 607 -5.30 5.69 -18.81
C LEU A 607 -5.78 6.36 -17.52
N ASP A 608 -6.98 6.03 -17.03
CA ASP A 608 -7.54 6.62 -15.81
C ASP A 608 -6.64 6.42 -14.58
N ALA A 609 -6.10 5.20 -14.42
CA ALA A 609 -5.14 4.93 -13.37
C ALA A 609 -3.89 5.82 -13.48
N LEU A 610 -3.35 5.95 -14.70
CA LEU A 610 -2.16 6.74 -14.95
C LEU A 610 -2.40 8.24 -14.74
N LEU A 611 -3.62 8.75 -14.99
CA LEU A 611 -3.98 10.15 -14.74
C LEU A 611 -3.87 10.49 -13.24
N TYR A 612 -4.39 9.65 -12.35
CA TYR A 612 -4.28 9.88 -10.90
C TYR A 612 -2.82 9.80 -10.43
N ILE A 613 -2.06 8.82 -10.90
CA ILE A 613 -0.63 8.68 -10.59
C ILE A 613 0.14 9.93 -11.05
N SER A 614 -0.13 10.39 -12.28
CA SER A 614 0.54 11.53 -12.88
C SER A 614 0.14 12.85 -12.24
N ALA A 615 -1.11 13.00 -11.80
CA ALA A 615 -1.57 14.17 -11.05
C ALA A 615 -0.74 14.35 -9.77
N CYS A 616 -0.53 13.28 -9.00
CA CYS A 616 0.30 13.33 -7.80
C CYS A 616 1.78 13.60 -8.14
N HIS A 617 2.37 12.78 -9.01
CA HIS A 617 3.81 12.85 -9.26
C HIS A 617 4.23 14.14 -10.01
N GLY A 618 3.40 14.60 -10.93
CA GLY A 618 3.65 15.80 -11.75
C GLY A 618 3.70 17.10 -10.94
N VAL A 619 3.18 17.10 -9.71
CA VAL A 619 3.24 18.26 -8.79
C VAL A 619 4.21 18.03 -7.63
N GLY A 620 5.09 17.04 -7.73
CA GLY A 620 6.15 16.77 -6.74
C GLY A 620 5.69 16.00 -5.50
N LEU A 621 4.53 15.33 -5.53
CA LEU A 621 4.15 14.37 -4.48
C LEU A 621 4.86 13.03 -4.69
N HIS A 622 5.06 12.28 -3.61
CA HIS A 622 5.82 11.02 -3.58
C HIS A 622 5.05 9.81 -4.18
N GLY A 623 4.26 10.04 -5.23
CA GLY A 623 3.36 9.06 -5.84
C GLY A 623 1.99 8.97 -5.16
N LEU A 624 1.21 7.97 -5.58
CA LEU A 624 -0.13 7.67 -5.05
C LEU A 624 -0.13 6.31 -4.36
N ASP A 625 -0.64 6.25 -3.13
CA ASP A 625 -0.78 4.98 -2.39
C ASP A 625 -1.63 3.99 -3.21
N SER A 626 -1.10 2.77 -3.38
CA SER A 626 -1.71 1.71 -4.19
C SER A 626 -3.13 1.35 -3.75
N ARG A 627 -3.45 1.50 -2.47
CA ARG A 627 -4.79 1.26 -1.92
C ARG A 627 -5.76 2.35 -2.34
N ILE A 628 -5.33 3.62 -2.29
CA ILE A 628 -6.14 4.76 -2.77
C ILE A 628 -6.36 4.64 -4.28
N LEU A 629 -5.32 4.25 -5.04
CA LEU A 629 -5.46 4.02 -6.48
C LEU A 629 -6.49 2.91 -6.76
N ALA A 630 -6.43 1.80 -6.03
CA ALA A 630 -7.38 0.69 -6.19
C ALA A 630 -8.82 1.13 -5.99
N ASP A 631 -9.08 1.91 -4.93
CA ASP A 631 -10.40 2.46 -4.65
C ASP A 631 -10.84 3.44 -5.77
N LEU A 632 -9.94 4.31 -6.25
CA LEU A 632 -10.21 5.26 -7.34
C LEU A 632 -10.58 4.59 -8.66
N VAL A 633 -9.95 3.47 -9.01
CA VAL A 633 -10.20 2.77 -10.28
C VAL A 633 -11.25 1.66 -10.14
N GLY A 634 -11.75 1.41 -8.92
CA GLY A 634 -12.81 0.45 -8.66
C GLY A 634 -12.37 -1.02 -8.71
N VAL A 635 -11.14 -1.33 -8.27
CA VAL A 635 -10.66 -2.72 -8.14
C VAL A 635 -10.41 -3.09 -6.69
N PRO A 636 -10.60 -4.38 -6.30
CA PRO A 636 -10.15 -4.85 -5.00
C PRO A 636 -8.68 -4.49 -4.75
N ARG A 637 -8.34 -4.01 -3.55
CA ARG A 637 -6.98 -3.59 -3.20
C ARG A 637 -5.93 -4.68 -3.48
N ASP A 638 -6.28 -5.94 -3.24
CA ASP A 638 -5.40 -7.10 -3.51
C ASP A 638 -5.09 -7.30 -5.02
N TRP A 639 -5.83 -6.65 -5.91
CA TRP A 639 -5.75 -6.82 -7.36
C TRP A 639 -5.01 -5.70 -8.07
N ILE A 640 -4.65 -4.64 -7.35
CA ILE A 640 -4.07 -3.45 -7.95
C ILE A 640 -2.77 -3.76 -8.71
N HIS A 641 -1.96 -4.67 -8.18
CA HIS A 641 -0.72 -5.05 -8.82
C HIS A 641 -0.92 -5.80 -10.14
N SER A 642 -1.78 -6.81 -10.15
CA SER A 642 -1.97 -7.69 -11.32
C SER A 642 -2.75 -7.00 -12.43
N ARG A 643 -3.72 -6.13 -12.07
CA ARG A 643 -4.62 -5.45 -13.00
C ARG A 643 -4.15 -4.06 -13.43
N VAL A 644 -3.28 -3.39 -12.67
CA VAL A 644 -2.87 -2.00 -12.96
C VAL A 644 -1.35 -1.85 -12.97
N VAL A 645 -0.68 -2.04 -11.83
CA VAL A 645 0.76 -1.71 -11.68
C VAL A 645 1.62 -2.45 -12.70
N ARG A 646 1.42 -3.77 -12.84
CA ARG A 646 2.22 -4.59 -13.76
C ARG A 646 2.04 -4.18 -15.22
N LEU A 647 0.82 -3.83 -15.61
CA LEU A 647 0.51 -3.44 -16.99
C LEU A 647 1.05 -2.03 -17.29
N LEU A 648 0.88 -1.08 -16.36
CA LEU A 648 1.49 0.26 -16.47
C LEU A 648 3.02 0.22 -16.45
N GLY A 649 3.62 -0.71 -15.70
CA GLY A 649 5.07 -0.89 -15.71
C GLY A 649 5.64 -1.34 -17.05
N ALA A 650 4.88 -2.16 -17.80
CA ALA A 650 5.24 -2.61 -19.14
C ALA A 650 5.02 -1.54 -20.22
N GLU A 651 4.00 -0.69 -20.08
CA GLU A 651 3.56 0.25 -21.13
C GLU A 651 3.93 1.72 -20.89
N ALA A 652 3.94 2.17 -19.63
CA ALA A 652 4.03 3.59 -19.25
C ALA A 652 5.16 3.90 -18.26
N GLY A 653 5.93 2.88 -17.85
CA GLY A 653 7.02 3.03 -16.91
C GLY A 653 6.58 3.50 -15.52
N ALA A 654 5.36 3.12 -15.07
CA ALA A 654 4.98 3.31 -13.67
C ALA A 654 5.73 2.32 -12.78
N THR A 655 6.21 2.77 -11.63
CA THR A 655 6.94 1.94 -10.65
C THR A 655 6.26 2.01 -9.30
N ASP A 656 6.41 0.94 -8.52
CA ASP A 656 5.98 0.88 -7.11
C ASP A 656 7.21 0.94 -6.20
N SER A 657 7.12 1.70 -5.13
CA SER A 657 8.08 1.61 -4.02
C SER A 657 7.34 1.95 -2.71
N GLY A 658 7.43 1.04 -1.73
CA GLY A 658 6.84 1.26 -0.40
C GLY A 658 5.31 1.31 -0.40
N GLY A 659 4.67 0.73 -1.41
CA GLY A 659 3.22 0.76 -1.60
C GLY A 659 2.69 2.00 -2.31
N TYR A 660 3.57 2.87 -2.81
CA TYR A 660 3.22 4.05 -3.62
C TYR A 660 3.59 3.82 -5.09
N ILE A 661 2.67 4.22 -5.96
CA ILE A 661 2.81 4.12 -7.41
C ILE A 661 3.09 5.50 -7.98
N PHE A 662 4.13 5.63 -8.79
CA PHE A 662 4.54 6.87 -9.44
C PHE A 662 5.03 6.60 -10.86
N THR A 663 5.06 7.64 -11.70
CA THR A 663 5.74 7.53 -13.00
C THR A 663 7.26 7.54 -12.79
N ARG A 664 8.05 7.05 -13.75
CA ARG A 664 9.52 7.04 -13.62
C ARG A 664 10.20 8.39 -13.42
N HIS A 665 9.55 9.48 -13.80
CA HIS A 665 10.08 10.83 -13.68
C HIS A 665 8.94 11.85 -13.72
N SER A 666 9.03 12.91 -12.90
CA SER A 666 8.07 14.01 -12.90
C SER A 666 7.87 14.67 -14.27
N LYS A 667 8.90 14.77 -15.13
CA LYS A 667 8.78 15.30 -16.51
C LYS A 667 7.81 14.47 -17.36
N VAL A 668 7.79 13.15 -17.18
CA VAL A 668 6.83 12.26 -17.85
C VAL A 668 5.43 12.49 -17.30
N ALA A 669 5.28 12.61 -15.98
CA ALA A 669 3.99 12.92 -15.36
C ALA A 669 3.43 14.29 -15.82
N ALA A 670 4.28 15.32 -15.88
CA ALA A 670 3.92 16.64 -16.39
C ALA A 670 3.49 16.58 -17.86
N ALA A 671 4.22 15.86 -18.71
CA ALA A 671 3.84 15.65 -20.10
C ALA A 671 2.51 14.90 -20.25
N ILE A 672 2.24 13.90 -19.38
CA ILE A 672 0.94 13.20 -19.33
C ILE A 672 -0.18 14.16 -18.97
N ILE A 673 -0.02 15.00 -17.95
CA ILE A 673 -1.03 15.99 -17.56
C ILE A 673 -1.38 16.91 -18.74
N VAL A 674 -0.36 17.48 -19.38
CA VAL A 674 -0.56 18.43 -20.48
C VAL A 674 -1.19 17.77 -21.71
N GLU A 675 -0.76 16.56 -22.08
CA GLU A 675 -1.32 15.84 -23.23
C GLU A 675 -2.73 15.30 -22.98
N ALA A 676 -3.02 14.80 -21.78
CA ALA A 676 -4.35 14.36 -21.42
C ALA A 676 -5.37 15.51 -21.51
N GLU A 677 -5.00 16.71 -21.04
CA GLU A 677 -5.89 17.87 -21.10
C GLU A 677 -6.08 18.38 -22.55
N ARG A 678 -5.00 18.48 -23.33
CA ARG A 678 -5.07 19.05 -24.69
C ARG A 678 -5.59 18.08 -25.75
N SER A 679 -5.20 16.81 -25.67
CA SER A 679 -5.41 15.83 -26.73
C SER A 679 -6.54 14.85 -26.43
N PHE A 680 -6.89 14.66 -25.15
CA PHE A 680 -7.99 13.78 -24.72
C PHE A 680 -9.14 14.52 -24.04
N GLY A 681 -9.03 15.83 -23.82
CA GLY A 681 -10.08 16.64 -23.20
C GLY A 681 -10.31 16.33 -21.72
N VAL A 682 -9.30 15.77 -21.04
CA VAL A 682 -9.40 15.44 -19.61
C VAL A 682 -9.47 16.70 -18.77
N ASP A 683 -10.49 16.81 -17.91
CA ASP A 683 -10.58 17.89 -16.94
C ASP A 683 -9.83 17.55 -15.65
N PHE A 684 -8.64 18.13 -15.46
CA PHE A 684 -7.87 17.93 -14.24
C PHE A 684 -8.52 18.52 -12.98
N SER A 685 -9.49 19.42 -13.10
CA SER A 685 -10.32 19.81 -11.95
C SER A 685 -11.11 18.61 -11.44
N GLU A 686 -11.71 17.82 -12.33
CA GLU A 686 -12.43 16.60 -11.96
C GLU A 686 -11.48 15.51 -11.43
N VAL A 687 -10.33 15.31 -12.06
CA VAL A 687 -9.31 14.34 -11.59
C VAL A 687 -8.90 14.64 -10.15
N TRP A 688 -8.55 15.90 -9.85
CA TRP A 688 -8.16 16.30 -8.50
C TRP A 688 -9.33 16.25 -7.51
N MET A 689 -10.55 16.61 -7.93
CA MET A 689 -11.73 16.48 -7.08
C MET A 689 -11.97 15.02 -6.64
N ARG A 690 -11.93 14.08 -7.59
CA ARG A 690 -12.09 12.63 -7.31
C ARG A 690 -10.95 12.11 -6.43
N LEU A 691 -9.71 12.48 -6.76
CA LEU A 691 -8.51 12.11 -6.00
C LEU A 691 -8.61 12.57 -4.53
N VAL A 692 -8.95 13.83 -4.29
CA VAL A 692 -9.10 14.40 -2.95
C VAL A 692 -10.25 13.73 -2.19
N LYS A 693 -11.41 13.56 -2.82
CA LYS A 693 -12.57 12.92 -2.20
C LYS A 693 -12.25 11.48 -1.77
N GLN A 694 -11.71 10.68 -2.67
CA GLN A 694 -11.36 9.28 -2.35
C GLN A 694 -10.28 9.20 -1.29
N THR A 695 -9.30 10.12 -1.32
CA THR A 695 -8.25 10.20 -0.29
C THR A 695 -8.82 10.54 1.07
N ALA A 696 -9.82 11.43 1.15
CA ALA A 696 -10.49 11.77 2.41
C ALA A 696 -11.29 10.59 2.97
N GLU A 697 -11.98 9.85 2.10
CA GLU A 697 -12.67 8.60 2.48
C GLU A 697 -11.67 7.55 2.98
N ALA A 698 -10.56 7.35 2.27
CA ALA A 698 -9.50 6.42 2.68
C ALA A 698 -8.81 6.83 3.99
N SER A 699 -8.72 8.13 4.29
CA SER A 699 -8.10 8.62 5.54
C SER A 699 -8.84 8.22 6.82
N GLN A 700 -10.09 7.74 6.71
CA GLN A 700 -10.86 7.22 7.84
C GLN A 700 -10.42 5.80 8.25
N ASP A 701 -9.65 5.11 7.40
CA ASP A 701 -9.11 3.79 7.68
C ASP A 701 -7.85 3.94 8.59
N PRO A 702 -7.84 3.36 9.80
CA PRO A 702 -6.76 3.55 10.78
C PRO A 702 -5.41 2.97 10.32
N TYR A 703 -5.38 2.20 9.23
CA TYR A 703 -4.17 1.63 8.65
C TYR A 703 -3.50 2.54 7.60
N PHE A 704 -4.00 3.76 7.37
CA PHE A 704 -3.32 4.76 6.55
C PHE A 704 -2.39 5.65 7.39
N ASP A 705 -1.14 5.78 6.95
CA ASP A 705 -0.24 6.78 7.52
C ASP A 705 -0.71 8.17 7.09
N SER A 706 -0.85 9.07 8.06
CA SER A 706 -1.07 10.50 7.86
C SER A 706 -0.16 11.13 6.80
N LYS A 707 1.08 10.65 6.66
CA LYS A 707 2.03 11.11 5.64
C LYS A 707 1.59 10.77 4.22
N SER A 708 0.81 9.71 4.03
CA SER A 708 0.34 9.22 2.73
C SER A 708 -0.73 10.11 2.12
N TYR A 709 -1.62 10.68 2.95
CA TYR A 709 -2.83 11.35 2.46
C TYR A 709 -2.86 12.87 2.70
N ILE A 710 -2.25 13.37 3.77
CA ILE A 710 -2.26 14.81 4.10
C ILE A 710 -1.74 15.70 2.94
N PRO A 711 -0.65 15.33 2.22
CA PRO A 711 -0.17 16.15 1.10
C PRO A 711 -1.20 16.29 -0.03
N ILE A 712 -1.99 15.26 -0.31
CA ILE A 712 -3.04 15.27 -1.35
C ILE A 712 -4.22 16.13 -0.88
N LEU A 713 -4.68 15.95 0.36
CA LEU A 713 -5.79 16.74 0.93
C LEU A 713 -5.45 18.24 1.07
N ASN A 714 -4.17 18.60 1.11
CA ASN A 714 -3.68 19.98 1.15
C ASN A 714 -2.99 20.43 -0.15
N ALA A 715 -3.26 19.76 -1.28
CA ALA A 715 -2.57 20.07 -2.53
C ALA A 715 -2.89 21.49 -3.05
N GLY A 716 -4.13 21.96 -2.86
CA GLY A 716 -4.68 23.22 -3.39
C GLY A 716 -3.69 24.40 -3.44
N PRO A 717 -3.16 24.87 -2.29
CA PRO A 717 -2.25 26.02 -2.25
C PRO A 717 -0.98 25.89 -3.09
N LYS A 718 -0.54 24.66 -3.36
CA LYS A 718 0.70 24.37 -4.09
C LYS A 718 0.46 24.13 -5.58
N LEU A 719 -0.73 23.65 -5.96
CA LEU A 719 -1.04 23.25 -7.33
C LEU A 719 -0.82 24.37 -8.35
N GLN A 720 -1.16 25.62 -8.02
CA GLN A 720 -1.00 26.74 -8.96
C GLN A 720 0.45 26.91 -9.46
N ASN A 721 1.44 26.63 -8.60
CA ASN A 721 2.86 26.79 -8.92
C ASN A 721 3.53 25.48 -9.34
N MET A 722 2.98 24.34 -8.93
CA MET A 722 3.55 23.02 -9.18
C MET A 722 2.97 22.31 -10.40
N LEU A 723 1.76 22.68 -10.85
CA LEU A 723 1.22 22.18 -12.11
C LEU A 723 2.07 22.67 -13.29
N PRO A 724 2.14 21.90 -14.40
CA PRO A 724 2.97 22.22 -15.55
C PRO A 724 2.75 23.65 -16.06
N SER A 725 3.85 24.35 -16.35
CA SER A 725 3.85 25.74 -16.82
C SER A 725 3.14 25.92 -18.17
N GLU A 726 3.02 24.84 -18.93
CA GLU A 726 2.36 24.74 -20.22
C GLU A 726 0.84 24.79 -20.14
N LEU A 727 0.26 24.60 -18.96
CA LEU A 727 -1.13 24.99 -18.68
C LEU A 727 -1.19 26.51 -18.47
N SER A 728 -2.28 27.17 -18.84
CA SER A 728 -2.38 28.61 -18.55
C SER A 728 -2.44 28.85 -17.04
N GLU A 729 -2.01 30.03 -16.59
CA GLU A 729 -2.08 30.40 -15.17
C GLU A 729 -3.52 30.30 -14.64
N GLU A 730 -4.49 30.81 -15.40
CA GLU A 730 -5.91 30.70 -15.09
C GLU A 730 -6.37 29.25 -14.95
N ARG A 731 -5.88 28.36 -15.82
CA ARG A 731 -6.25 26.95 -15.73
C ARG A 731 -5.68 26.29 -14.47
N ARG A 732 -4.43 26.59 -14.12
CA ARG A 732 -3.82 26.11 -12.87
C ARG A 732 -4.57 26.62 -11.63
N LYS A 733 -5.05 27.88 -11.64
CA LYS A 733 -5.91 28.45 -10.57
C LYS A 733 -7.22 27.65 -10.42
N ILE A 734 -7.90 27.38 -11.52
CA ILE A 734 -9.17 26.62 -11.53
C ILE A 734 -8.98 25.21 -10.95
N ILE A 735 -7.93 24.50 -11.34
CA ILE A 735 -7.61 23.16 -10.82
C ILE A 735 -7.30 23.22 -9.32
N ALA A 736 -6.49 24.19 -8.89
CA ALA A 736 -6.12 24.38 -7.49
C ALA A 736 -7.35 24.62 -6.59
N ILE A 737 -8.25 25.52 -7.03
CA ILE A 737 -9.50 25.83 -6.32
C ILE A 737 -10.41 24.60 -6.26
N ALA A 738 -10.56 23.87 -7.36
CA ALA A 738 -11.39 22.65 -7.40
C ALA A 738 -10.91 21.59 -6.38
N ALA A 739 -9.60 21.34 -6.33
CA ALA A 739 -9.00 20.42 -5.36
C ALA A 739 -9.26 20.85 -3.91
N ALA A 740 -9.05 22.13 -3.59
CA ALA A 740 -9.24 22.65 -2.24
C ALA A 740 -10.71 22.67 -1.81
N ARG A 741 -11.64 22.97 -2.73
CA ARG A 741 -13.09 22.87 -2.48
C ARG A 741 -13.53 21.44 -2.21
N ALA A 742 -12.98 20.48 -2.95
CA ALA A 742 -13.24 19.06 -2.69
C ALA A 742 -12.78 18.65 -1.29
N ALA A 743 -11.64 19.16 -0.81
CA ALA A 743 -11.15 18.88 0.55
C ALA A 743 -12.12 19.42 1.62
N VAL A 744 -12.59 20.67 1.49
CA VAL A 744 -13.58 21.23 2.42
C VAL A 744 -14.91 20.50 2.35
N THR A 745 -15.32 20.05 1.17
CA THR A 745 -16.58 19.28 1.00
C THR A 745 -16.48 17.91 1.66
N ALA A 746 -15.32 17.24 1.54
CA ALA A 746 -15.11 15.93 2.14
C ALA A 746 -14.83 16.00 3.66
N GLU A 747 -14.19 17.08 4.12
CA GLU A 747 -13.79 17.29 5.52
C GLU A 747 -14.31 18.64 6.07
N PRO A 748 -15.64 18.87 6.13
CA PRO A 748 -16.20 20.20 6.46
C PRO A 748 -15.91 20.66 7.90
N ASN A 749 -15.61 19.73 8.80
CA ASN A 749 -15.31 20.01 10.22
C ASN A 749 -13.80 20.11 10.52
N LYS A 750 -12.93 20.12 9.49
CA LYS A 750 -11.48 20.24 9.66
C LYS A 750 -11.00 21.67 9.37
N VAL A 751 -10.41 22.31 10.36
CA VAL A 751 -9.76 23.62 10.25
C VAL A 751 -8.70 23.60 9.16
N ARG A 752 -7.91 22.52 9.06
CA ARG A 752 -6.88 22.35 8.03
C ARG A 752 -7.43 22.51 6.61
N ALA A 753 -8.59 21.93 6.32
CA ALA A 753 -9.20 21.98 4.98
C ALA A 753 -9.64 23.41 4.64
N ILE A 754 -10.27 24.10 5.60
CA ILE A 754 -10.74 25.49 5.41
C ILE A 754 -9.55 26.45 5.23
N THR A 755 -8.52 26.34 6.06
CA THR A 755 -7.29 27.14 5.92
C THR A 755 -6.60 26.89 4.58
N SER A 756 -6.56 25.63 4.13
CA SER A 756 -6.02 25.26 2.81
C SER A 756 -6.80 25.91 1.66
N LEU A 757 -8.14 25.92 1.72
CA LEU A 757 -8.97 26.60 0.71
C LEU A 757 -8.81 28.11 0.74
N GLY A 758 -8.77 28.74 1.92
CA GLY A 758 -8.54 30.18 2.05
C GLY A 758 -7.19 30.60 1.45
N LYS A 759 -6.14 29.85 1.75
CA LYS A 759 -4.81 30.05 1.15
C LYS A 759 -4.82 29.86 -0.38
N THR A 760 -5.60 28.90 -0.87
CA THR A 760 -5.76 28.66 -2.31
C THR A 760 -6.43 29.84 -3.00
N TYR A 761 -7.52 30.37 -2.43
CA TYR A 761 -8.16 31.58 -2.94
C TYR A 761 -7.21 32.78 -2.94
N ARG A 762 -6.45 32.99 -1.86
CA ARG A 762 -5.46 34.07 -1.80
C ARG A 762 -4.39 33.93 -2.88
N ASN A 763 -3.84 32.73 -3.08
CA ASN A 763 -2.85 32.49 -4.14
C ASN A 763 -3.44 32.73 -5.55
N ALA A 764 -4.72 32.42 -5.73
CA ALA A 764 -5.47 32.71 -6.95
C ALA A 764 -5.91 34.19 -7.09
N GLN A 765 -5.57 35.05 -6.12
CA GLN A 765 -5.97 36.46 -6.02
C GLN A 765 -7.49 36.69 -5.82
N GLU A 766 -8.20 35.65 -5.37
CA GLU A 766 -9.63 35.69 -5.02
C GLU A 766 -9.81 36.11 -3.55
N PHE A 767 -9.27 37.28 -3.18
CA PHE A 767 -9.14 37.70 -1.78
C PHE A 767 -10.49 37.82 -1.06
N GLN A 768 -11.52 38.34 -1.73
CA GLN A 768 -12.85 38.46 -1.13
C GLN A 768 -13.44 37.09 -0.81
N LEU A 769 -13.26 36.08 -1.68
CA LEU A 769 -13.69 34.71 -1.40
C LEU A 769 -12.94 34.09 -0.22
N ALA A 770 -11.62 34.37 -0.10
CA ALA A 770 -10.83 33.93 1.06
C ALA A 770 -11.36 34.54 2.36
N VAL A 771 -11.58 35.85 2.38
CA VAL A 771 -12.12 36.58 3.53
C VAL A 771 -13.51 36.08 3.92
N SER A 772 -14.43 35.94 2.96
CA SER A 772 -15.78 35.41 3.22
C SER A 772 -15.72 34.00 3.80
N LEU A 773 -14.90 33.10 3.23
CA LEU A 773 -14.73 31.74 3.74
C LEU A 773 -14.32 31.74 5.22
N PHE A 774 -13.36 32.59 5.59
CA PHE A 774 -12.87 32.64 6.97
C PHE A 774 -13.90 33.25 7.93
N ARG A 775 -14.64 34.28 7.50
CA ARG A 775 -15.71 34.88 8.29
C ARG A 775 -16.85 33.89 8.55
N ASP A 776 -17.30 33.20 7.50
CA ASP A 776 -18.46 32.30 7.55
C ASP A 776 -18.23 31.05 8.40
N ASN A 777 -16.98 30.61 8.51
CA ASN A 777 -16.63 29.40 9.25
C ASN A 777 -16.13 29.66 10.68
N TYR A 778 -15.78 30.90 11.05
CA TYR A 778 -15.14 31.21 12.34
C TYR A 778 -15.91 30.62 13.54
N ARG A 779 -17.24 30.80 13.57
CA ARG A 779 -18.10 30.33 14.67
C ARG A 779 -18.11 28.80 14.85
N LYS A 780 -17.74 28.02 13.83
CA LYS A 780 -17.77 26.54 13.84
C LYS A 780 -16.43 25.92 14.24
N ILE A 781 -15.35 26.71 14.25
CA ILE A 781 -13.98 26.20 14.45
C ILE A 781 -13.74 25.71 15.88
N SER A 782 -14.38 26.33 16.87
CA SER A 782 -14.24 25.90 18.27
C SER A 782 -14.69 24.46 18.49
N SER A 783 -15.63 23.97 17.67
CA SER A 783 -16.09 22.58 17.66
C SER A 783 -15.38 21.67 16.66
N ALA A 784 -14.39 22.17 15.92
CA ALA A 784 -13.66 21.39 14.92
C ALA A 784 -12.74 20.36 15.58
N GLU A 785 -12.57 19.20 14.93
CA GLU A 785 -11.76 18.08 15.46
C GLU A 785 -10.28 18.43 15.62
N ASP A 786 -9.77 19.31 14.76
CA ASP A 786 -8.41 19.82 14.74
C ASP A 786 -8.33 21.30 15.14
N CYS A 787 -9.21 21.75 16.05
CA CYS A 787 -9.29 23.13 16.54
C CYS A 787 -7.96 23.71 17.04
N LYS A 788 -7.01 22.86 17.45
CA LYS A 788 -5.61 23.24 17.75
C LYS A 788 -4.91 24.02 16.64
N LEU A 789 -5.39 23.93 15.39
CA LEU A 789 -4.86 24.66 14.23
C LEU A 789 -5.43 26.08 14.05
N ILE A 790 -6.24 26.58 14.99
CA ILE A 790 -6.92 27.88 14.89
C ILE A 790 -5.95 29.06 14.69
N ARG A 791 -4.75 29.03 15.25
CA ARG A 791 -3.77 30.11 15.06
C ARG A 791 -3.31 30.23 13.61
N GLY A 792 -3.07 29.09 12.95
CA GLY A 792 -2.77 29.05 11.52
C GLY A 792 -3.94 29.54 10.66
N TYR A 793 -5.18 29.22 11.05
CA TYR A 793 -6.39 29.74 10.41
C TYR A 793 -6.48 31.27 10.49
N VAL A 794 -6.35 31.84 11.69
CA VAL A 794 -6.45 33.29 11.91
C VAL A 794 -5.29 34.03 11.25
N SER A 795 -4.09 33.44 11.24
CA SER A 795 -2.92 33.99 10.53
C SER A 795 -3.17 34.07 9.02
N GLU A 796 -3.72 33.02 8.40
CA GLU A 796 -4.03 33.03 6.97
C GLU A 796 -5.18 34.00 6.63
N TRP A 797 -6.18 34.11 7.52
CA TRP A 797 -7.25 35.10 7.39
C TRP A 797 -6.70 36.53 7.48
N THR A 798 -5.79 36.79 8.42
CA THR A 798 -5.11 38.08 8.60
C THR A 798 -4.45 38.55 7.30
N ILE A 799 -3.69 37.66 6.64
CA ILE A 799 -3.00 37.95 5.38
C ILE A 799 -4.03 38.17 4.26
N SER A 800 -5.10 37.36 4.22
CA SER A 800 -6.15 37.48 3.21
C SER A 800 -6.92 38.80 3.30
N GLU A 801 -7.23 39.27 4.51
CA GLU A 801 -7.81 40.60 4.73
C GLU A 801 -6.88 41.71 4.22
N SER A 802 -5.57 41.59 4.49
CA SER A 802 -4.59 42.63 4.16
C SER A 802 -4.42 42.82 2.66
N GLU A 803 -4.61 41.76 1.89
CA GLU A 803 -4.53 41.76 0.43
C GLU A 803 -5.88 42.05 -0.25
N SER A 804 -7.00 41.94 0.48
CA SER A 804 -8.34 42.16 -0.07
C SER A 804 -8.66 43.61 -0.43
N GLY A 805 -7.91 44.58 0.12
CA GLY A 805 -8.06 45.99 -0.19
C GLY A 805 -6.99 46.86 0.47
N LYS A 806 -6.76 48.05 -0.10
CA LYS A 806 -5.80 49.04 0.44
C LYS A 806 -6.43 50.05 1.39
N GLU A 807 -7.75 50.00 1.60
CA GLU A 807 -8.43 50.93 2.50
C GLU A 807 -8.05 50.66 3.96
N LEU A 808 -8.04 51.72 4.78
CA LEU A 808 -7.68 51.63 6.20
C LEU A 808 -8.46 50.56 6.96
N ARG A 809 -9.74 50.33 6.62
CA ARG A 809 -10.57 49.29 7.25
C ARG A 809 -9.97 47.88 7.16
N HIS A 810 -9.37 47.53 6.01
CA HIS A 810 -8.78 46.20 5.80
C HIS A 810 -7.48 46.06 6.59
N VAL A 811 -6.70 47.14 6.67
CA VAL A 811 -5.45 47.15 7.45
C VAL A 811 -5.76 47.04 8.95
N LEU A 812 -6.79 47.76 9.44
CA LEU A 812 -7.26 47.66 10.83
C LEU A 812 -7.80 46.26 11.15
N ALA A 813 -8.62 45.68 10.27
CA ALA A 813 -9.14 44.31 10.42
C ALA A 813 -7.99 43.28 10.49
N SER A 814 -7.02 43.35 9.58
CA SER A 814 -5.81 42.51 9.61
C SER A 814 -5.01 42.71 10.90
N ALA A 815 -4.77 43.95 11.34
CA ALA A 815 -3.99 44.22 12.54
C ALA A 815 -4.66 43.63 13.79
N TRP A 816 -5.99 43.73 13.86
CA TRP A 816 -6.77 43.14 14.93
C TRP A 816 -6.63 41.61 14.94
N LEU A 817 -6.85 40.95 13.80
CA LEU A 817 -6.71 39.50 13.68
C LEU A 817 -5.27 39.01 13.98
N ALA A 818 -4.24 39.77 13.56
CA ALA A 818 -2.84 39.45 13.86
C ALA A 818 -2.58 39.47 15.38
N GLY A 819 -3.11 40.48 16.07
CA GLY A 819 -3.05 40.57 17.52
C GLY A 819 -3.76 39.42 18.23
N LEU A 820 -4.97 39.06 17.77
CA LEU A 820 -5.70 37.92 18.31
C LEU A 820 -4.93 36.61 18.12
N SER A 821 -4.32 36.40 16.95
CA SER A 821 -3.50 35.23 16.65
C SER A 821 -2.29 35.08 17.58
N LEU A 822 -1.71 36.20 18.02
CA LEU A 822 -0.59 36.24 18.96
C LEU A 822 -1.03 36.12 20.43
N SER A 823 -2.30 36.46 20.73
CA SER A 823 -2.82 36.55 22.10
C SER A 823 -3.19 35.19 22.74
N ASP A 824 -3.51 35.25 24.03
CA ASP A 824 -3.99 34.12 24.84
C ASP A 824 -5.48 33.79 24.65
N ILE A 825 -6.17 34.47 23.73
CA ILE A 825 -7.63 34.31 23.53
C ILE A 825 -8.05 32.88 23.15
N PHE A 826 -7.12 32.12 22.57
CA PHE A 826 -7.30 30.73 22.15
C PHE A 826 -6.90 29.70 23.21
N ASN A 827 -6.60 30.12 24.44
CA ASN A 827 -6.36 29.18 25.55
C ASN A 827 -7.51 28.17 25.70
N PRO A 828 -7.21 26.88 25.93
CA PRO A 828 -5.92 26.30 26.32
C PRO A 828 -4.95 25.96 25.16
N ILE A 829 -5.21 26.40 23.93
CA ILE A 829 -4.31 26.18 22.79
C ILE A 829 -3.10 27.13 22.90
N SER A 830 -2.01 26.60 23.47
CA SER A 830 -0.75 27.32 23.63
C SER A 830 -0.17 27.75 22.28
N ILE A 831 0.49 28.90 22.27
CA ILE A 831 1.26 29.38 21.13
C ILE A 831 2.63 28.68 21.09
N THR A 832 3.09 28.29 19.91
CA THR A 832 4.39 27.64 19.73
C THR A 832 5.46 28.61 19.22
N PRO A 833 6.77 28.31 19.36
CA PRO A 833 7.83 29.09 18.74
C PRO A 833 7.64 29.33 17.23
N ASP A 834 7.19 28.30 16.51
CA ASP A 834 6.93 28.39 15.07
C ASP A 834 5.74 29.31 14.76
N ASP A 835 4.69 29.29 15.58
CA ASP A 835 3.57 30.22 15.46
C ASP A 835 4.04 31.67 15.66
N ILE A 836 4.84 31.93 16.70
CA ILE A 836 5.36 33.28 16.99
C ILE A 836 6.17 33.80 15.81
N LEU A 837 7.10 33.00 15.29
CA LEU A 837 7.92 33.38 14.14
C LEU A 837 7.05 33.81 12.94
N ILE A 838 6.06 33.00 12.57
CA ILE A 838 5.17 33.25 11.43
C ILE A 838 4.27 34.47 11.69
N ILE A 839 3.66 34.55 12.87
CA ILE A 839 2.73 35.62 13.23
C ILE A 839 3.49 36.96 13.29
N CYS A 840 4.61 37.04 14.01
CA CYS A 840 5.43 38.26 14.10
C CYS A 840 5.95 38.72 12.75
N SER A 841 6.29 37.79 11.85
CA SER A 841 6.66 38.10 10.47
C SER A 841 5.52 38.81 9.72
N SER A 842 4.27 38.38 9.87
CA SER A 842 3.12 39.08 9.23
C SER A 842 2.72 40.36 9.99
N PHE A 843 2.78 40.33 11.32
CA PHE A 843 2.38 41.42 12.21
C PHE A 843 3.18 42.70 11.93
N GLY A 844 4.50 42.61 11.83
CA GLY A 844 5.36 43.77 11.54
C GLY A 844 5.04 44.44 10.20
N ILE A 845 4.69 43.67 9.16
CA ILE A 845 4.26 44.24 7.86
C ILE A 845 2.99 45.07 8.02
N ILE A 846 2.01 44.52 8.74
CA ILE A 846 0.69 45.13 8.90
C ILE A 846 0.77 46.41 9.73
N PHE A 847 1.49 46.37 10.86
CA PHE A 847 1.65 47.54 11.74
C PHE A 847 2.54 48.62 11.12
N ASN A 848 3.52 48.26 10.30
CA ASN A 848 4.27 49.21 9.48
C ASN A 848 3.34 49.92 8.47
N ARG A 849 2.43 49.18 7.81
CA ARG A 849 1.42 49.79 6.93
C ARG A 849 0.50 50.73 7.73
N LEU A 850 0.02 50.33 8.91
CA LEU A 850 -0.82 51.19 9.77
C LEU A 850 -0.12 52.49 10.14
N GLU A 851 1.14 52.42 10.59
CA GLU A 851 1.93 53.61 10.91
C GLU A 851 2.00 54.55 9.70
N LYS A 852 2.29 54.03 8.50
CA LYS A 852 2.32 54.83 7.28
C LYS A 852 0.97 55.44 6.90
N TYR A 853 -0.15 54.81 7.28
CA TYR A 853 -1.49 55.31 7.02
C TYR A 853 -1.92 56.39 8.01
N THR A 854 -1.61 56.24 9.29
CA THR A 854 -2.15 57.09 10.36
C THR A 854 -1.15 58.08 10.93
N GLY A 855 0.15 57.80 10.81
CA GLY A 855 1.24 58.52 11.48
C GLY A 855 1.33 58.28 12.99
N GLU A 856 0.59 57.30 13.52
CA GLU A 856 0.59 57.02 14.96
C GLU A 856 1.81 56.20 15.38
N MET A 857 2.68 56.79 16.21
CA MET A 857 3.92 56.15 16.65
C MET A 857 3.72 54.81 17.37
N CYS A 858 2.58 54.59 18.03
CA CYS A 858 2.29 53.34 18.75
C CYS A 858 2.41 52.09 17.84
N TYR A 859 2.14 52.23 16.54
CA TYR A 859 2.31 51.16 15.58
C TYR A 859 3.79 50.89 15.25
N GLY A 860 4.64 51.93 15.25
CA GLY A 860 6.10 51.78 15.16
C GLY A 860 6.70 51.02 16.36
N PHE A 861 6.22 51.32 17.57
CA PHE A 861 6.56 50.55 18.77
C PHE A 861 6.17 49.07 18.61
N ALA A 862 4.96 48.78 18.14
CA ALA A 862 4.51 47.40 17.93
C ALA A 862 5.35 46.64 16.88
N VAL A 863 5.84 47.32 15.83
CA VAL A 863 6.75 46.74 14.84
C VAL A 863 8.08 46.31 15.48
N ARG A 864 8.66 47.15 16.35
CA ARG A 864 9.88 46.80 17.12
C ARG A 864 9.63 45.62 18.05
N ALA A 865 8.50 45.62 18.76
CA ALA A 865 8.12 44.53 19.65
C ALA A 865 7.99 43.18 18.92
N ALA A 866 7.41 43.18 17.72
CA ALA A 866 7.31 41.98 16.91
C ALA A 866 8.68 41.43 16.48
N ALA A 867 9.65 42.30 16.14
CA ALA A 867 11.02 41.89 15.81
C ALA A 867 11.74 41.26 17.03
N PHE A 868 11.60 41.90 18.20
CA PHE A 868 12.19 41.42 19.46
C PHE A 868 11.66 40.04 19.85
N ILE A 869 10.33 39.89 19.92
CA ILE A 869 9.68 38.61 20.28
C ILE A 869 9.95 37.53 19.22
N GLY A 870 9.91 37.88 17.94
CA GLY A 870 10.18 36.94 16.85
C GLY A 870 11.58 36.31 16.92
N ARG A 871 12.61 37.12 17.25
CA ARG A 871 13.99 36.62 17.42
C ARG A 871 14.17 35.75 18.66
N LEU A 872 13.43 36.03 19.74
CA LEU A 872 13.48 35.22 20.96
C LEU A 872 12.85 33.84 20.77
N ALA A 873 11.81 33.73 19.94
CA ALA A 873 11.10 32.48 19.75
C ALA A 873 11.93 31.41 19.04
N LYS A 874 12.59 31.76 17.92
CA LYS A 874 13.34 30.79 17.12
C LYS A 874 14.34 31.51 16.20
N ASP A 875 15.57 31.02 16.16
CA ASP A 875 16.55 31.47 15.17
C ASP A 875 16.21 30.87 13.78
N ASP A 876 15.74 31.72 12.87
CA ASP A 876 15.43 31.38 11.48
C ASP A 876 15.94 32.47 10.52
N PRO A 877 16.81 32.14 9.54
CA PRO A 877 17.40 33.13 8.64
C PRO A 877 16.38 33.95 7.84
N ARG A 878 15.22 33.36 7.47
CA ARG A 878 14.19 34.09 6.69
C ARG A 878 13.40 35.02 7.61
N GLY A 879 13.06 34.57 8.81
CA GLY A 879 12.44 35.40 9.84
C GLY A 879 13.32 36.59 10.21
N ASN A 880 14.61 36.36 10.42
CA ASN A 880 15.57 37.40 10.77
C ASN A 880 15.65 38.52 9.70
N ASP A 881 15.53 38.21 8.41
CA ASP A 881 15.47 39.23 7.36
C ASP A 881 14.22 40.14 7.46
N TYR A 882 13.07 39.61 7.89
CA TYR A 882 11.90 40.43 8.20
C TYR A 882 12.18 41.31 9.42
N PHE A 883 12.75 40.75 10.48
CA PHE A 883 13.00 41.47 11.74
C PHE A 883 14.05 42.58 11.59
N ASP A 884 15.08 42.38 10.77
CA ASP A 884 16.05 43.42 10.41
C ASP A 884 15.40 44.57 9.65
N ARG A 885 14.43 44.28 8.78
CA ARG A 885 13.63 45.32 8.09
C ARG A 885 12.76 46.10 9.08
N TYR A 886 12.23 45.42 10.10
CA TYR A 886 11.42 46.05 11.15
C TYR A 886 12.26 46.95 12.04
N ASP A 887 13.47 46.53 12.41
CA ASP A 887 14.39 47.35 13.17
C ASP A 887 14.77 48.62 12.42
N ARG A 888 15.16 48.51 11.14
CA ARG A 888 15.49 49.68 10.30
C ARG A 888 14.32 50.66 10.19
N PHE A 889 13.09 50.15 10.11
CA PHE A 889 11.90 50.99 10.07
C PHE A 889 11.66 51.68 11.41
N ALA A 890 11.76 50.95 12.52
CA ALA A 890 11.60 51.51 13.85
C ALA A 890 12.71 52.53 14.19
N ASP A 891 13.94 52.34 13.69
CA ASP A 891 15.04 53.31 13.81
C ASP A 891 14.71 54.63 13.09
N GLN A 892 14.08 54.57 11.91
CA GLN A 892 13.64 55.77 11.17
C GLN A 892 12.61 56.59 11.95
N LEU A 893 11.83 55.92 12.80
CA LEU A 893 10.84 56.55 13.68
C LEU A 893 11.41 56.94 15.05
N ASN A 894 12.71 56.74 15.29
CA ASN A 894 13.36 56.92 16.59
C ASN A 894 12.70 56.11 17.72
N VAL A 895 12.16 54.93 17.40
CA VAL A 895 11.59 54.01 18.40
C VAL A 895 12.75 53.32 19.13
N PRO A 896 12.80 53.38 20.48
CA PRO A 896 13.86 52.77 21.27
C PRO A 896 13.91 51.24 21.12
N TYR A 897 15.05 50.66 21.51
CA TYR A 897 15.20 49.21 21.64
C TYR A 897 14.56 48.72 22.94
N LEU A 898 14.11 47.47 22.94
CA LEU A 898 13.44 46.81 24.06
C LEU A 898 14.44 46.05 24.93
N ASP A 899 14.26 46.13 26.25
CA ASP A 899 15.10 45.42 27.22
C ASP A 899 14.38 44.21 27.86
N SER A 900 13.07 44.07 27.65
CA SER A 900 12.27 42.99 28.25
C SER A 900 11.06 42.57 27.42
N VAL A 901 10.60 41.33 27.64
CA VAL A 901 9.36 40.81 27.03
C VAL A 901 8.12 41.54 27.56
N ASP A 902 8.12 41.96 28.83
CA ASP A 902 7.02 42.73 29.42
C ASP A 902 6.79 44.06 28.71
N GLU A 903 7.86 44.78 28.38
CA GLU A 903 7.78 46.03 27.63
C GLU A 903 7.28 45.81 26.19
N ALA A 904 7.74 44.72 25.54
CA ALA A 904 7.26 44.34 24.21
C ALA A 904 5.75 44.03 24.21
N ILE A 905 5.26 43.34 25.24
CA ILE A 905 3.83 43.05 25.43
C ILE A 905 3.03 44.34 25.62
N ASP A 906 3.50 45.28 26.44
CA ASP A 906 2.83 46.58 26.66
C ASP A 906 2.70 47.37 25.35
N TRP A 907 3.75 47.39 24.51
CA TRP A 907 3.72 48.07 23.22
C TRP A 907 2.71 47.43 22.25
N ILE A 908 2.64 46.09 22.21
CA ILE A 908 1.65 45.36 21.41
C ILE A 908 0.22 45.65 21.91
N GLN A 909 0.01 45.65 23.23
CA GLN A 909 -1.31 45.92 23.83
C GLN A 909 -1.80 47.35 23.52
N LYS A 910 -0.94 48.35 23.66
CA LYS A 910 -1.27 49.75 23.33
C LYS A 910 -1.64 49.92 21.87
N ALA A 911 -0.88 49.29 20.97
CA ALA A 911 -1.16 49.35 19.55
C ALA A 911 -2.49 48.65 19.20
N LEU A 912 -2.76 47.47 19.77
CA LEU A 912 -4.04 46.77 19.57
C LEU A 912 -5.24 47.52 20.16
N TYR A 913 -5.05 48.22 21.27
CA TYR A 913 -6.09 49.09 21.81
C TYR A 913 -6.45 50.22 20.83
N GLN A 914 -5.46 50.85 20.20
CA GLN A 914 -5.71 51.85 19.15
C GLN A 914 -6.37 51.25 17.91
N VAL A 915 -5.98 50.04 17.49
CA VAL A 915 -6.67 49.32 16.41
C VAL A 915 -8.15 49.10 16.77
N LYS A 916 -8.45 48.64 17.99
CA LYS A 916 -9.82 48.38 18.45
C LYS A 916 -10.70 49.64 18.39
N LEU A 917 -10.18 50.79 18.83
CA LEU A 917 -10.93 52.05 18.82
C LEU A 917 -11.32 52.51 17.42
N ASN A 918 -10.46 52.24 16.44
CA ASN A 918 -10.63 52.67 15.06
C ASN A 918 -11.34 51.62 14.18
N LEU A 919 -11.47 50.38 14.66
CA LEU A 919 -12.13 49.29 13.94
C LEU A 919 -13.65 49.46 13.96
N GLN A 920 -14.27 49.59 12.79
CA GLN A 920 -15.73 49.76 12.65
C GLN A 920 -16.49 48.43 12.52
N GLU A 921 -15.77 47.32 12.40
CA GLU A 921 -16.36 46.00 12.15
C GLU A 921 -16.71 45.27 13.45
N GLN A 922 -17.97 45.36 13.87
CA GLN A 922 -18.46 44.77 15.12
C GLN A 922 -18.19 43.26 15.21
N PHE A 923 -18.38 42.51 14.12
CA PHE A 923 -18.12 41.07 14.10
C PHE A 923 -16.70 40.70 14.55
N LEU A 924 -15.69 41.49 14.16
CA LEU A 924 -14.30 41.26 14.53
C LEU A 924 -14.02 41.64 15.99
N ILE A 925 -14.67 42.70 16.47
CA ILE A 925 -14.61 43.11 17.88
C ILE A 925 -15.21 42.01 18.77
N ASP A 926 -16.36 41.46 18.36
CA ASP A 926 -17.10 40.42 19.07
C ASP A 926 -16.30 39.13 19.27
N ILE A 927 -15.28 38.88 18.44
CA ILE A 927 -14.37 37.73 18.61
C ILE A 927 -13.70 37.75 19.99
N ALA A 928 -13.36 38.95 20.48
CA ALA A 928 -12.72 39.16 21.78
C ALA A 928 -13.67 39.68 22.85
N ASP A 929 -14.97 39.80 22.54
CA ASP A 929 -15.93 40.37 23.48
C ASP A 929 -16.10 39.47 24.72
N GLY A 930 -16.12 40.11 25.88
CA GLY A 930 -16.10 39.43 27.19
C GLY A 930 -14.77 38.75 27.59
N LYS A 931 -13.70 38.84 26.79
CA LYS A 931 -12.37 38.26 27.12
C LYS A 931 -11.29 39.34 27.24
N GLN A 932 -10.47 39.28 28.29
CA GLN A 932 -9.27 40.12 28.40
C GLN A 932 -8.19 39.58 27.45
N ILE A 933 -7.71 40.41 26.51
CA ILE A 933 -6.62 40.05 25.60
C ILE A 933 -5.30 40.13 26.37
N SER A 934 -4.76 38.98 26.77
CA SER A 934 -3.43 38.86 27.37
C SER A 934 -2.42 38.21 26.41
N PHE A 935 -1.13 38.33 26.74
CA PHE A 935 0.00 37.78 25.99
C PHE A 935 1.00 37.08 26.91
N GLU A 936 0.54 36.59 28.06
CA GLU A 936 1.40 36.03 29.10
C GLU A 936 2.13 34.77 28.62
N ASN A 937 1.54 33.98 27.72
CA ASN A 937 2.20 32.80 27.16
C ASN A 937 3.45 33.15 26.34
N LEU A 938 3.61 34.39 25.84
CA LEU A 938 4.84 34.80 25.17
C LEU A 938 6.05 34.79 26.10
N LYS A 939 5.84 35.03 27.41
CA LYS A 939 6.90 35.00 28.42
C LYS A 939 7.44 33.58 28.61
N ALA A 940 6.56 32.57 28.55
CA ALA A 940 6.93 31.17 28.72
C ALA A 940 7.74 30.60 27.55
N VAL A 941 7.61 31.17 26.35
CA VAL A 941 8.31 30.73 25.14
C VAL A 941 9.65 31.47 24.94
N SER A 942 9.86 32.55 25.69
CA SER A 942 11.06 33.41 25.61
C SER A 942 12.12 33.08 26.68
N GLY A 943 11.90 32.03 27.48
CA GLY A 943 12.72 31.62 28.63
C GLY A 943 13.58 30.40 28.40
#